data_AF-A0A1V1VXB0-F1
#
_entry.id   AF-A0A1V1VXB0-F1
#
_cell.length_a   1.000
_cell.length_b   1.000
_cell.length_c   1.000
_cell.angle_alpha   90.00
_cell.angle_beta   90.00
_cell.angle_gamma   90.00
#
_symmetry.space_group_name_H-M   'P 1'
#
loop_
_entity.id
_entity.type
_entity.pdbx_description
1 polymer ?
#
loop_
_entity_poly.entity_id
_entity_poly.type
_entity_poly.pdbx_seq_one_letter_code
_entity_poly.pdbx_strand_id
1 'polypeptide(L)'
;MRFTEGDRMPRPLRTVAAFAALVLAAAVLPLAWSSADAAQDDAMYRPLSNFKPTGSKVRVEPRSYTALRVDTDQVRDALAGAPALGAATSRVFRVPTPSGGTERFAVQRTQVLQAGLAAAHPDIATWAGRSLDHPGTTIAMDVTAMGFHASVRGPNGQGAWYVDPAYNKPGTEVVLSYYGSSLTQQHGDRVEREMPAIERALAHQRVQAKPASNVQQRVYRLALLNDPSYADYFGTENVTDEKATLMVRVNQLYNDDLAISMVLVDGTDELNFDTVEKATGPNGPCGLHSCYTLDPDSPDYVQGQLSYCDVGTLQRNQIVLGQIIGASNYDIGHIALGTDGGGIAGLGVVGSIEKGMGCTGIPDPVGDYYAVDYVAHEMGHQFGGNHTFNGNQWNCSGGNRNEGTSVEPGSGTSVMAYAGICRQDNLQLHSDPYFSQRSISEVTAYTGGGPAPQPVEVQDVAFTGFDTDGDTVTIDYPGATTPAVTLTRGGAGDTAYNAANIEAAVEALTGADVTVAGWGYDPYAGIYSSPEVYPAELTAPDDAGFQVMFAGDPDPYTADSDRADMHALKVTATPGVTVNVGETAKGGPADNAGAAHTTGNHAPVVRAPANKTIPLRTPFTLRGSGTDPDGDHLTFLWEQNDIGGDDGTALVDNTKENGPLFRVFGSYADVSDQDASHSPAPGQNHARGSALRNFPDLGQILSGNTNARTGRCPAAPANDPDSYVPVPVPIVNCFSEFLPTKGYVGTAGSKTPALHFRLTARDDVPGGGGVGHDDVRLRISQTAGPFLVSSFAKGGAVTGGTTKTIAWKVNGTHKLSHRVKIFLSVDNGQSWKKVAATANDGKAAVTFPKVKTAQARIMVRAASNYFFDVNDHTFRIR
;
A
#
# COMPACT_ATOMS: atom_id res chain seq x y z
N MET A 1 -34.96 24.44 26.29
CA MET A 1 -36.33 24.99 26.43
C MET A 1 -36.36 25.98 27.60
N ARG A 2 -36.28 27.29 27.33
CA ARG A 2 -36.60 28.42 28.24
C ARG A 2 -36.55 29.74 27.42
N PHE A 3 -37.57 30.59 27.54
CA PHE A 3 -37.65 31.96 27.01
C PHE A 3 -37.35 32.96 28.16
N THR A 4 -37.23 34.30 28.00
CA THR A 4 -37.43 35.28 26.90
C THR A 4 -36.13 36.10 26.65
N GLU A 5 -36.00 37.18 25.85
CA GLU A 5 -36.92 38.01 25.04
C GLU A 5 -36.27 38.33 23.64
N GLY A 6 -36.31 39.45 22.91
CA GLY A 6 -36.67 40.88 23.09
C GLY A 6 -35.44 41.77 23.28
N ASP A 7 -35.25 42.94 22.63
CA ASP A 7 -35.99 43.68 21.58
C ASP A 7 -34.96 44.69 20.95
N ARG A 8 -35.14 45.51 19.89
CA ARG A 8 -36.28 46.02 19.11
C ARG A 8 -35.89 46.44 17.68
N MET A 9 -36.87 46.50 16.78
CA MET A 9 -36.81 46.98 15.36
C MET A 9 -36.82 48.54 15.24
N PRO A 10 -36.66 49.20 14.04
CA PRO A 10 -37.04 48.75 12.68
C PRO A 10 -36.13 49.16 11.48
N ARG A 11 -36.54 48.75 10.26
CA ARG A 11 -36.08 49.24 8.94
C ARG A 11 -36.83 50.51 8.49
N PRO A 12 -36.29 51.28 7.51
CA PRO A 12 -36.97 51.33 6.19
C PRO A 12 -35.99 51.19 4.99
N LEU A 13 -36.45 51.49 3.75
CA LEU A 13 -35.85 51.09 2.47
C LEU A 13 -35.81 52.25 1.43
N ARG A 14 -34.81 52.23 0.52
CA ARG A 14 -34.68 53.01 -0.76
C ARG A 14 -34.50 54.53 -0.59
N THR A 15 -33.49 55.17 -1.19
CA THR A 15 -33.46 55.48 -2.64
C THR A 15 -32.08 55.61 -3.29
N VAL A 16 -32.08 55.16 -4.55
CA VAL A 16 -31.20 55.43 -5.71
C VAL A 16 -30.39 56.74 -5.72
N ALA A 17 -29.10 56.62 -6.06
CA ALA A 17 -28.37 57.58 -6.91
C ALA A 17 -27.34 56.81 -7.75
N ALA A 18 -27.16 57.15 -9.03
CA ALA A 18 -26.25 56.46 -9.95
C ALA A 18 -25.28 57.45 -10.62
N PHE A 19 -24.03 57.05 -10.79
CA PHE A 19 -23.08 57.70 -11.70
C PHE A 19 -22.24 56.64 -12.41
N ALA A 20 -22.20 56.71 -13.74
CA ALA A 20 -21.37 55.87 -14.57
C ALA A 20 -20.08 56.61 -14.96
N ALA A 21 -18.95 55.91 -14.96
CA ALA A 21 -17.70 56.38 -15.53
C ALA A 21 -17.09 55.23 -16.35
N LEU A 22 -16.98 55.42 -17.66
CA LEU A 22 -16.62 54.38 -18.62
C LEU A 22 -15.27 54.75 -19.26
N VAL A 23 -14.23 53.97 -18.97
CA VAL A 23 -12.90 54.11 -19.60
C VAL A 23 -12.40 52.72 -20.00
N LEU A 24 -11.88 52.61 -21.22
CA LEU A 24 -11.49 51.35 -21.84
C LEU A 24 -10.27 50.72 -21.14
N ALA A 25 -10.32 49.41 -20.95
CA ALA A 25 -9.14 48.55 -20.85
C ALA A 25 -9.15 47.59 -22.04
N ALA A 26 -8.13 47.65 -22.89
CA ALA A 26 -8.00 46.74 -24.03
C ALA A 26 -7.52 45.37 -23.54
N ALA A 27 -8.39 44.37 -23.61
CA ALA A 27 -8.04 43.00 -23.25
C ALA A 27 -7.16 42.38 -24.36
N VAL A 28 -5.95 41.95 -24.01
CA VAL A 28 -5.21 40.98 -24.80
C VAL A 28 -5.84 39.61 -24.51
N LEU A 29 -6.60 39.11 -25.48
CA LEU A 29 -7.24 37.80 -25.38
C LEU A 29 -6.17 36.69 -25.30
N PRO A 30 -6.21 35.79 -24.30
CA PRO A 30 -5.60 34.48 -24.48
C PRO A 30 -6.38 33.75 -25.59
N LEU A 31 -5.67 33.02 -26.45
CA LEU A 31 -6.30 32.09 -27.39
C LEU A 31 -6.88 30.92 -26.61
N ALA A 32 -8.16 31.02 -26.26
CA ALA A 32 -8.91 29.89 -25.75
C ALA A 32 -9.01 28.82 -26.84
N TRP A 33 -8.35 27.68 -26.63
CA TRP A 33 -8.67 26.47 -27.38
C TRP A 33 -10.03 26.00 -26.92
N SER A 34 -11.04 26.24 -27.76
CA SER A 34 -12.41 25.83 -27.49
C SER A 34 -12.54 24.31 -27.62
N SER A 35 -12.62 23.62 -26.49
CA SER A 35 -13.13 22.25 -26.38
C SER A 35 -14.64 22.26 -26.68
N ALA A 36 -14.97 22.48 -27.96
CA ALA A 36 -16.31 22.78 -28.44
C ALA A 36 -17.06 21.53 -28.94
N ASP A 37 -17.07 20.48 -28.12
CA ASP A 37 -18.11 19.45 -28.15
C ASP A 37 -18.98 19.64 -26.89
N ALA A 38 -19.94 20.56 -26.98
CA ALA A 38 -20.93 20.74 -25.92
C ALA A 38 -21.90 19.54 -25.96
N ALA A 39 -22.04 18.83 -24.84
CA ALA A 39 -22.73 17.55 -24.77
C ALA A 39 -24.16 17.61 -25.36
N GLN A 40 -24.38 16.86 -26.43
CA GLN A 40 -25.70 16.43 -26.89
C GLN A 40 -25.85 14.95 -26.56
N ASP A 41 -26.71 14.64 -25.59
CA ASP A 41 -27.20 13.30 -25.24
C ASP A 41 -26.22 12.14 -25.45
N ASP A 42 -25.14 12.11 -24.67
CA ASP A 42 -24.41 10.87 -24.42
C ASP A 42 -25.34 9.95 -23.61
N ALA A 43 -25.88 8.92 -24.26
CA ALA A 43 -26.89 8.04 -23.68
C ALA A 43 -26.36 7.25 -22.47
N MET A 44 -25.04 7.13 -22.33
CA MET A 44 -24.37 6.49 -21.19
C MET A 44 -24.25 7.42 -19.99
N TYR A 45 -24.17 8.74 -20.20
CA TYR A 45 -23.83 9.73 -19.17
C TYR A 45 -24.80 10.91 -19.14
N ARG A 46 -25.81 10.84 -18.26
CA ARG A 46 -26.81 11.91 -18.09
C ARG A 46 -26.51 12.77 -16.84
N PRO A 47 -26.05 14.02 -16.98
CA PRO A 47 -25.72 14.88 -15.83
C PRO A 47 -26.93 15.16 -14.93
N LEU A 48 -26.69 15.27 -13.61
CA LEU A 48 -27.73 15.51 -12.60
C LEU A 48 -27.51 16.86 -11.91
N SER A 49 -28.16 17.91 -12.42
CA SER A 49 -28.05 19.26 -11.85
C SER A 49 -28.61 19.32 -10.42
N ASN A 50 -27.79 19.79 -9.47
CA ASN A 50 -28.13 19.93 -8.05
C ASN A 50 -28.47 18.62 -7.31
N PHE A 51 -28.05 17.46 -7.82
CA PHE A 51 -28.05 16.24 -7.01
C PHE A 51 -27.10 16.41 -5.81
N LYS A 52 -27.52 15.98 -4.63
CA LYS A 52 -26.65 15.74 -3.46
C LYS A 52 -26.96 14.33 -2.92
N PRO A 53 -25.94 13.49 -2.62
CA PRO A 53 -26.18 12.28 -1.85
C PRO A 53 -26.72 12.60 -0.45
N THR A 54 -27.65 11.76 0.05
CA THR A 54 -28.21 11.85 1.41
C THR A 54 -28.71 10.49 1.89
N GLY A 55 -28.35 10.07 3.10
CA GLY A 55 -28.89 8.87 3.75
C GLY A 55 -27.80 8.04 4.46
N SER A 56 -28.20 6.93 5.10
CA SER A 56 -27.30 6.07 5.90
C SER A 56 -26.46 5.07 5.09
N LYS A 57 -26.54 5.10 3.76
CA LYS A 57 -25.74 4.27 2.84
C LYS A 57 -25.09 5.12 1.74
N VAL A 58 -24.76 6.39 2.01
CA VAL A 58 -23.95 7.21 1.09
C VAL A 58 -22.51 6.69 1.06
N ARG A 59 -21.90 6.55 -0.13
CA ARG A 59 -20.51 6.08 -0.28
C ARG A 59 -19.49 7.23 -0.18
N VAL A 60 -19.82 8.39 -0.75
CA VAL A 60 -18.92 9.55 -0.88
C VAL A 60 -19.65 10.89 -0.68
N GLU A 61 -19.07 11.83 0.09
CA GLU A 61 -19.60 13.21 0.26
C GLU A 61 -18.58 14.33 -0.11
N PRO A 62 -18.14 14.43 -1.38
CA PRO A 62 -17.24 15.50 -1.82
C PRO A 62 -17.86 16.90 -1.72
N ARG A 63 -17.06 17.91 -1.37
CA ARG A 63 -17.42 19.35 -1.36
C ARG A 63 -17.66 19.92 -2.76
N SER A 64 -17.13 19.27 -3.80
CA SER A 64 -17.24 19.68 -5.21
C SER A 64 -17.15 18.45 -6.11
N TYR A 65 -18.09 18.30 -7.04
CA TYR A 65 -18.22 17.12 -7.91
C TYR A 65 -19.12 17.43 -9.11
N THR A 66 -19.00 16.62 -10.17
CA THR A 66 -20.01 16.47 -11.22
C THR A 66 -20.82 15.21 -10.94
N ALA A 67 -22.12 15.34 -10.70
CA ALA A 67 -23.01 14.19 -10.52
C ALA A 67 -23.60 13.75 -11.87
N LEU A 68 -23.62 12.45 -12.14
CA LEU A 68 -24.20 11.85 -13.34
C LEU A 68 -25.06 10.64 -12.98
N ARG A 69 -26.02 10.32 -13.85
CA ARG A 69 -26.52 8.95 -13.99
C ARG A 69 -25.71 8.25 -15.08
N VAL A 70 -25.23 7.06 -14.76
CA VAL A 70 -24.53 6.14 -15.66
C VAL A 70 -25.48 5.00 -16.02
N ASP A 71 -25.54 4.67 -17.31
CA ASP A 71 -26.11 3.41 -17.76
C ASP A 71 -24.99 2.34 -17.77
N THR A 72 -25.00 1.45 -16.78
CA THR A 72 -23.95 0.45 -16.60
C THR A 72 -23.93 -0.61 -17.69
N ASP A 73 -25.06 -0.91 -18.32
CA ASP A 73 -25.13 -1.85 -19.44
C ASP A 73 -24.50 -1.23 -20.69
N GLN A 74 -24.74 0.05 -20.94
CA GLN A 74 -24.03 0.80 -21.99
C GLN A 74 -22.52 0.90 -21.71
N VAL A 75 -22.07 1.01 -20.45
CA VAL A 75 -20.62 0.93 -20.11
C VAL A 75 -20.07 -0.45 -20.48
N ARG A 76 -20.75 -1.54 -20.10
CA ARG A 76 -20.36 -2.92 -20.45
C ARG A 76 -20.29 -3.11 -21.96
N ASP A 77 -21.31 -2.68 -22.71
CA ASP A 77 -21.37 -2.78 -24.18
C ASP A 77 -20.29 -1.92 -24.88
N ALA A 78 -20.03 -0.71 -24.39
CA ALA A 78 -18.97 0.14 -24.92
C ALA A 78 -17.58 -0.45 -24.70
N LEU A 79 -17.38 -1.21 -23.61
CA LEU A 79 -16.15 -1.92 -23.28
C LEU A 79 -16.13 -3.39 -23.75
N ALA A 80 -17.22 -3.89 -24.36
CA ALA A 80 -17.31 -5.24 -24.89
C ALA A 80 -16.27 -5.46 -25.99
N GLY A 81 -15.56 -6.59 -25.91
CA GLY A 81 -14.44 -6.89 -26.80
C GLY A 81 -13.21 -6.00 -26.58
N ALA A 82 -13.10 -5.28 -25.44
CA ALA A 82 -11.82 -4.75 -25.01
C ALA A 82 -10.81 -5.92 -24.88
N PRO A 83 -9.61 -5.80 -25.49
CA PRO A 83 -8.63 -6.88 -25.48
C PRO A 83 -8.08 -7.08 -24.06
N ALA A 84 -7.58 -8.28 -23.78
CA ALA A 84 -6.94 -8.59 -22.51
C ALA A 84 -5.72 -7.69 -22.24
N LEU A 85 -5.43 -7.50 -20.95
CA LEU A 85 -4.26 -6.79 -20.46
C LEU A 85 -2.96 -7.32 -21.11
N GLY A 86 -2.06 -6.42 -21.51
CA GLY A 86 -0.80 -6.77 -22.19
C GLY A 86 -0.94 -7.06 -23.69
N ALA A 87 -2.14 -6.96 -24.28
CA ALA A 87 -2.31 -7.06 -25.73
C ALA A 87 -1.68 -5.87 -26.48
N ALA A 88 -1.35 -6.06 -27.77
CA ALA A 88 -0.79 -5.01 -28.63
C ALA A 88 -1.82 -3.94 -29.10
N THR A 89 -3.07 -4.02 -28.64
CA THR A 89 -4.18 -3.10 -28.96
C THR A 89 -4.98 -2.76 -27.70
N SER A 90 -5.77 -1.70 -27.76
CA SER A 90 -6.63 -1.24 -26.65
C SER A 90 -7.98 -0.77 -27.17
N ARG A 91 -8.97 -0.70 -26.28
CA ARG A 91 -10.27 -0.08 -26.52
C ARG A 91 -10.17 1.40 -26.11
N VAL A 92 -10.75 2.31 -26.90
CA VAL A 92 -10.87 3.71 -26.47
C VAL A 92 -12.19 3.86 -25.71
N PHE A 93 -12.11 4.31 -24.46
CA PHE A 93 -13.25 4.60 -23.60
C PHE A 93 -13.22 6.07 -23.14
N ARG A 94 -14.35 6.56 -22.64
CA ARG A 94 -14.53 7.95 -22.16
C ARG A 94 -15.04 7.92 -20.73
N VAL A 95 -14.39 8.65 -19.83
CA VAL A 95 -14.73 8.67 -18.40
C VAL A 95 -15.09 10.09 -17.98
N PRO A 96 -16.20 10.32 -17.23
CA PRO A 96 -16.64 11.67 -16.87
C PRO A 96 -15.69 12.32 -15.87
N THR A 97 -15.26 13.55 -16.15
CA THR A 97 -14.27 14.26 -15.32
C THR A 97 -14.92 15.12 -14.23
N PRO A 98 -14.20 15.46 -13.14
CA PRO A 98 -14.74 16.27 -12.04
C PRO A 98 -15.19 17.66 -12.48
N SER A 99 -14.49 18.23 -13.46
CA SER A 99 -14.73 19.54 -14.07
C SER A 99 -15.84 19.53 -15.14
N GLY A 100 -16.40 18.36 -15.46
CA GLY A 100 -17.40 18.16 -16.50
C GLY A 100 -16.80 17.90 -17.88
N GLY A 101 -17.54 17.13 -18.69
CA GLY A 101 -17.04 16.54 -19.93
C GLY A 101 -16.47 15.13 -19.69
N THR A 102 -15.73 14.60 -20.67
CA THR A 102 -15.08 13.29 -20.58
C THR A 102 -13.62 13.33 -21.01
N GLU A 103 -12.78 12.52 -20.36
CA GLU A 103 -11.39 12.24 -20.76
C GLU A 103 -11.30 10.87 -21.42
N ARG A 104 -10.43 10.73 -22.43
CA ARG A 104 -10.29 9.51 -23.24
C ARG A 104 -9.17 8.62 -22.70
N PHE A 105 -9.47 7.34 -22.50
CA PHE A 105 -8.50 6.34 -22.05
C PHE A 105 -8.38 5.21 -23.06
N ALA A 106 -7.15 4.77 -23.29
CA ALA A 106 -6.83 3.50 -23.94
C ALA A 106 -6.81 2.41 -22.86
N VAL A 107 -7.82 1.54 -22.87
CA VAL A 107 -8.08 0.53 -21.83
C VAL A 107 -8.03 -0.90 -22.36
N GLN A 108 -7.72 -1.83 -21.46
CA GLN A 108 -7.67 -3.27 -21.66
C GLN A 108 -8.41 -3.97 -20.51
N ARG A 109 -8.98 -5.14 -20.76
CA ARG A 109 -9.69 -5.92 -19.73
C ARG A 109 -8.67 -6.55 -18.78
N THR A 110 -8.77 -6.21 -17.50
CA THR A 110 -8.01 -6.87 -16.43
C THR A 110 -8.72 -8.15 -16.00
N GLN A 111 -8.08 -8.95 -15.15
CA GLN A 111 -8.69 -10.13 -14.55
C GLN A 111 -8.41 -10.08 -13.05
N VAL A 112 -9.47 -10.11 -12.24
CA VAL A 112 -9.40 -10.18 -10.77
C VAL A 112 -10.12 -11.40 -10.20
N LEU A 113 -10.75 -12.20 -11.06
CA LEU A 113 -11.44 -13.46 -10.74
C LEU A 113 -10.82 -14.59 -11.56
N GLN A 114 -10.76 -15.82 -11.04
CA GLN A 114 -10.48 -17.01 -11.84
C GLN A 114 -11.62 -17.32 -12.84
N ALA A 115 -11.41 -18.30 -13.72
CA ALA A 115 -12.24 -18.48 -14.93
C ALA A 115 -13.63 -19.06 -14.65
N GLY A 116 -13.80 -19.87 -13.61
CA GLY A 116 -15.09 -20.33 -13.10
C GLY A 116 -15.84 -19.22 -12.37
N LEU A 117 -15.18 -18.49 -11.45
CA LEU A 117 -15.78 -17.37 -10.74
C LEU A 117 -16.23 -16.26 -11.70
N ALA A 118 -15.42 -15.95 -12.72
CA ALA A 118 -15.78 -15.01 -13.79
C ALA A 118 -16.93 -15.50 -14.72
N ALA A 119 -17.27 -16.79 -14.66
CA ALA A 119 -18.43 -17.35 -15.37
C ALA A 119 -19.68 -17.43 -14.46
N ALA A 120 -19.50 -17.51 -13.15
CA ALA A 120 -20.56 -17.39 -12.15
C ALA A 120 -21.03 -15.93 -11.99
N HIS A 121 -20.09 -14.98 -12.00
CA HIS A 121 -20.31 -13.52 -11.87
C HIS A 121 -19.96 -12.78 -13.17
N PRO A 122 -20.70 -12.98 -14.28
CA PRO A 122 -20.42 -12.31 -15.56
C PRO A 122 -20.67 -10.79 -15.53
N ASP A 123 -21.32 -10.32 -14.48
CA ASP A 123 -21.58 -8.92 -14.15
C ASP A 123 -20.47 -8.27 -13.29
N ILE A 124 -19.42 -8.99 -12.90
CA ILE A 124 -18.15 -8.38 -12.46
C ILE A 124 -17.22 -8.22 -13.67
N ALA A 125 -16.92 -6.97 -14.03
CA ALA A 125 -16.04 -6.66 -15.15
C ALA A 125 -15.07 -5.53 -14.81
N THR A 126 -13.78 -5.74 -15.12
CA THR A 126 -12.70 -4.85 -14.68
C THR A 126 -11.75 -4.50 -15.83
N TRP A 127 -11.19 -3.29 -15.79
CA TRP A 127 -10.28 -2.76 -16.81
C TRP A 127 -9.19 -1.88 -16.21
N ALA A 128 -8.07 -1.76 -16.91
CA ALA A 128 -7.03 -0.76 -16.64
C ALA A 128 -6.53 -0.14 -17.94
N GLY A 129 -5.84 1.01 -17.85
CA GLY A 129 -5.38 1.72 -19.04
C GLY A 129 -4.60 3.00 -18.77
N ARG A 130 -4.41 3.79 -19.83
CA ARG A 130 -3.71 5.09 -19.82
C ARG A 130 -4.49 6.15 -20.59
N SER A 131 -4.37 7.41 -20.17
CA SER A 131 -5.02 8.54 -20.84
C SER A 131 -4.40 8.81 -22.21
N LEU A 132 -5.25 9.11 -23.18
CA LEU A 132 -4.90 9.59 -24.51
C LEU A 132 -4.83 11.11 -24.60
N ASP A 133 -5.27 11.80 -23.55
CA ASP A 133 -5.32 13.27 -23.45
C ASP A 133 -4.21 13.82 -22.53
N HIS A 134 -3.80 13.05 -21.50
CA HIS A 134 -2.77 13.42 -20.53
C HIS A 134 -1.70 12.32 -20.37
N PRO A 135 -0.53 12.43 -21.03
CA PRO A 135 0.55 11.45 -20.92
C PRO A 135 1.03 11.25 -19.47
N GLY A 136 1.26 10.00 -19.08
CA GLY A 136 1.64 9.60 -17.71
C GLY A 136 0.45 9.45 -16.75
N THR A 137 -0.79 9.65 -17.20
CA THR A 137 -1.99 9.38 -16.40
C THR A 137 -2.50 7.96 -16.66
N THR A 138 -2.65 7.16 -15.60
CA THR A 138 -3.21 5.80 -15.61
C THR A 138 -4.65 5.77 -15.08
N ILE A 139 -5.37 4.70 -15.39
CA ILE A 139 -6.72 4.44 -14.87
C ILE A 139 -6.88 2.97 -14.50
N ALA A 140 -7.62 2.70 -13.43
CA ALA A 140 -8.32 1.42 -13.19
C ALA A 140 -9.82 1.68 -13.08
N MET A 141 -10.63 0.72 -13.53
CA MET A 141 -12.10 0.81 -13.54
C MET A 141 -12.73 -0.55 -13.31
N ASP A 142 -13.94 -0.53 -12.78
CA ASP A 142 -14.77 -1.71 -12.60
C ASP A 142 -16.26 -1.38 -12.74
N VAL A 143 -17.03 -2.39 -13.17
CA VAL A 143 -18.49 -2.40 -13.13
C VAL A 143 -18.93 -3.69 -12.44
N THR A 144 -19.70 -3.54 -11.39
CA THR A 144 -20.24 -4.57 -10.50
C THR A 144 -21.75 -4.36 -10.34
N ALA A 145 -22.46 -5.14 -9.50
CA ALA A 145 -23.85 -4.82 -9.18
C ALA A 145 -23.97 -3.55 -8.33
N MET A 146 -22.91 -3.19 -7.59
CA MET A 146 -22.82 -1.95 -6.79
C MET A 146 -22.69 -0.67 -7.64
N GLY A 147 -22.17 -0.74 -8.87
CA GLY A 147 -22.20 0.38 -9.83
C GLY A 147 -21.01 0.41 -10.80
N PHE A 148 -20.62 1.61 -11.24
CA PHE A 148 -19.41 1.88 -12.02
C PHE A 148 -18.44 2.75 -11.21
N HIS A 149 -17.20 2.30 -11.09
CA HIS A 149 -16.13 3.00 -10.39
C HIS A 149 -14.95 3.26 -11.33
N ALA A 150 -14.22 4.35 -11.11
CA ALA A 150 -12.99 4.66 -11.84
C ALA A 150 -11.99 5.43 -10.97
N SER A 151 -10.73 5.01 -11.01
CA SER A 151 -9.60 5.55 -10.25
C SER A 151 -8.52 6.07 -11.21
N VAL A 152 -8.36 7.40 -11.32
CA VAL A 152 -7.41 8.05 -12.23
C VAL A 152 -6.25 8.66 -11.45
N ARG A 153 -5.02 8.19 -11.73
CA ARG A 153 -3.76 8.65 -11.12
C ARG A 153 -2.85 9.25 -12.18
N GLY A 154 -2.05 10.27 -11.84
CA GLY A 154 -1.20 10.95 -12.83
C GLY A 154 0.01 11.68 -12.23
N PRO A 155 0.94 12.17 -13.08
CA PRO A 155 2.34 12.42 -12.71
C PRO A 155 2.58 13.73 -11.95
N ASN A 156 1.51 14.33 -11.41
CA ASN A 156 1.48 15.64 -10.76
C ASN A 156 1.43 15.57 -9.22
N GLY A 157 1.48 14.37 -8.63
CA GLY A 157 1.24 14.16 -7.20
C GLY A 157 -0.26 14.16 -6.88
N GLN A 158 -0.69 14.94 -5.88
CA GLN A 158 -2.03 15.02 -5.26
C GLN A 158 -3.22 15.41 -6.17
N GLY A 159 -3.12 15.20 -7.49
CA GLY A 159 -4.11 15.58 -8.50
C GLY A 159 -5.00 14.43 -8.99
N ALA A 160 -5.06 13.32 -8.27
CA ALA A 160 -5.89 12.16 -8.60
C ALA A 160 -7.40 12.49 -8.54
N TRP A 161 -8.19 11.79 -9.35
CA TRP A 161 -9.63 11.98 -9.44
C TRP A 161 -10.39 10.69 -9.74
N TYR A 162 -11.63 10.65 -9.29
CA TYR A 162 -12.38 9.42 -9.11
C TYR A 162 -13.79 9.56 -9.69
N VAL A 163 -14.38 8.42 -10.01
CA VAL A 163 -15.82 8.25 -10.24
C VAL A 163 -16.28 7.14 -9.29
N ASP A 164 -17.26 7.41 -8.44
CA ASP A 164 -17.80 6.44 -7.48
C ASP A 164 -19.34 6.42 -7.54
N PRO A 165 -19.99 5.26 -7.32
CA PRO A 165 -21.40 5.20 -6.98
C PRO A 165 -21.70 6.07 -5.76
N ALA A 166 -22.79 6.84 -5.80
CA ALA A 166 -23.16 7.75 -4.71
C ALA A 166 -23.60 7.04 -3.42
N TYR A 167 -23.87 5.73 -3.49
CA TYR A 167 -24.41 4.91 -2.40
C TYR A 167 -23.82 3.50 -2.38
N ASN A 168 -23.61 2.95 -1.19
CA ASN A 168 -23.30 1.53 -0.97
C ASN A 168 -24.60 0.73 -1.05
N LYS A 169 -25.04 0.45 -2.29
CA LYS A 169 -26.25 -0.32 -2.57
C LYS A 169 -26.25 -0.85 -4.02
N PRO A 170 -26.70 -2.09 -4.27
CA PRO A 170 -26.92 -2.61 -5.63
C PRO A 170 -27.86 -1.74 -6.47
N GLY A 171 -27.55 -1.68 -7.78
CA GLY A 171 -28.29 -0.89 -8.77
C GLY A 171 -28.10 0.62 -8.63
N THR A 172 -26.97 1.08 -8.08
CA THR A 172 -26.68 2.51 -7.95
C THR A 172 -26.19 3.10 -9.27
N GLU A 173 -27.14 3.44 -10.15
CA GLU A 173 -26.89 4.15 -11.41
C GLU A 173 -26.30 5.56 -11.24
N VAL A 174 -26.31 6.14 -10.04
CA VAL A 174 -25.88 7.54 -9.82
C VAL A 174 -24.45 7.57 -9.31
N VAL A 175 -23.56 8.19 -10.07
CA VAL A 175 -22.15 8.37 -9.71
C VAL A 175 -21.80 9.84 -9.45
N LEU A 176 -20.79 10.07 -8.63
CA LEU A 176 -20.12 11.36 -8.49
C LEU A 176 -18.73 11.27 -9.11
N SER A 177 -18.37 12.22 -9.99
CA SER A 177 -17.01 12.43 -10.47
C SER A 177 -16.38 13.60 -9.74
N TYR A 178 -15.23 13.40 -9.07
CA TYR A 178 -14.64 14.38 -8.15
C TYR A 178 -13.12 14.26 -8.05
N TYR A 179 -12.44 15.38 -7.78
CA TYR A 179 -11.03 15.36 -7.37
C TYR A 179 -10.96 14.94 -5.90
N GLY A 180 -10.02 14.09 -5.51
CA GLY A 180 -9.90 13.64 -4.10
C GLY A 180 -9.84 14.82 -3.12
N SER A 181 -9.08 15.86 -3.43
CA SER A 181 -8.98 17.12 -2.68
C SER A 181 -10.30 17.89 -2.44
N SER A 182 -11.42 17.40 -2.97
CA SER A 182 -12.76 17.90 -2.70
C SER A 182 -13.42 17.27 -1.47
N LEU A 183 -13.02 16.10 -0.97
CA LEU A 183 -13.63 15.46 0.21
C LEU A 183 -13.40 16.24 1.52
N THR A 184 -14.14 15.95 2.59
CA THR A 184 -14.11 16.74 3.84
C THR A 184 -13.16 16.16 4.88
N GLN A 185 -12.12 16.92 5.21
CA GLN A 185 -11.14 16.56 6.25
C GLN A 185 -11.75 16.61 7.67
N GLN A 186 -11.71 15.50 8.39
CA GLN A 186 -11.94 15.41 9.85
C GLN A 186 -11.10 14.27 10.45
N HIS A 187 -10.42 14.54 11.58
CA HIS A 187 -9.47 13.63 12.22
C HIS A 187 -10.12 12.65 13.22
N GLY A 188 -9.56 11.45 13.32
CA GLY A 188 -9.80 10.46 14.38
C GLY A 188 -8.48 9.94 14.99
N ASP A 189 -8.59 8.85 15.75
CA ASP A 189 -7.48 8.12 16.39
C ASP A 189 -7.77 6.59 16.29
N ARG A 190 -6.87 5.78 15.71
CA ARG A 190 -6.96 4.30 15.61
C ARG A 190 -5.58 3.61 15.73
N VAL A 191 -5.53 2.28 15.85
CA VAL A 191 -4.34 1.51 16.31
C VAL A 191 -4.23 0.11 15.65
N GLU A 192 -3.00 -0.34 15.35
CA GLU A 192 -2.65 -1.71 14.91
C GLU A 192 -1.87 -2.50 16.00
N ARG A 193 -1.57 -3.79 15.77
CA ARG A 193 -0.93 -4.70 16.75
C ARG A 193 0.05 -5.67 16.07
N GLU A 194 1.06 -6.14 16.81
CA GLU A 194 2.14 -7.00 16.25
C GLU A 194 1.82 -8.50 16.27
N MET A 195 2.38 -9.25 15.31
CA MET A 195 2.75 -10.66 15.52
C MET A 195 4.23 -10.77 15.88
N PRO A 196 4.64 -11.74 16.73
CA PRO A 196 6.06 -12.06 16.91
C PRO A 196 6.71 -12.45 15.58
N ALA A 197 7.77 -11.74 15.20
CA ALA A 197 8.40 -11.90 13.89
C ALA A 197 9.10 -13.27 13.75
N ILE A 198 8.82 -13.97 12.64
CA ILE A 198 9.42 -15.26 12.30
C ILE A 198 10.77 -15.02 11.60
N GLU A 199 11.88 -14.96 12.34
CA GLU A 199 13.23 -14.92 11.75
C GLU A 199 13.67 -16.28 11.14
N ARG A 200 12.85 -16.85 10.25
CA ARG A 200 13.27 -17.94 9.37
C ARG A 200 14.07 -17.34 8.21
N ALA A 201 15.37 -17.24 8.43
CA ALA A 201 16.31 -16.46 7.62
C ALA A 201 16.34 -16.81 6.12
N LEU A 202 15.47 -16.16 5.34
CA LEU A 202 15.62 -16.00 3.90
C LEU A 202 16.94 -15.30 3.61
N ALA A 203 17.94 -16.05 3.13
CA ALA A 203 19.30 -15.54 2.95
C ALA A 203 19.34 -14.38 1.93
N HIS A 204 19.39 -13.14 2.43
CA HIS A 204 19.28 -11.90 1.64
C HIS A 204 20.32 -11.79 0.52
N GLN A 205 20.01 -12.32 -0.67
CA GLN A 205 20.81 -12.06 -1.86
C GLN A 205 20.57 -10.62 -2.32
N ARG A 206 21.63 -9.82 -2.26
CA ARG A 206 21.65 -8.48 -2.87
C ARG A 206 21.50 -8.60 -4.39
N VAL A 207 20.27 -8.52 -4.89
CA VAL A 207 19.97 -8.43 -6.32
C VAL A 207 20.68 -7.19 -6.87
N GLN A 208 21.73 -7.40 -7.67
CA GLN A 208 22.37 -6.31 -8.40
C GLN A 208 21.53 -5.95 -9.62
N ALA A 209 21.49 -4.65 -9.96
CA ALA A 209 20.78 -4.17 -11.13
C ALA A 209 21.25 -4.88 -12.41
N LYS A 210 20.34 -5.65 -13.01
CA LYS A 210 20.50 -6.17 -14.37
C LYS A 210 20.37 -5.02 -15.37
N PRO A 211 20.91 -5.14 -16.61
CA PRO A 211 20.46 -4.28 -17.71
C PRO A 211 18.95 -4.46 -17.92
N ALA A 212 18.30 -3.46 -18.53
CA ALA A 212 16.86 -3.46 -18.81
C ALA A 212 16.40 -4.82 -19.36
N SER A 213 15.58 -5.50 -18.57
CA SER A 213 15.03 -6.82 -18.85
C SER A 213 13.53 -6.70 -19.01
N ASN A 214 12.94 -7.59 -19.80
CA ASN A 214 11.49 -7.74 -19.85
C ASN A 214 10.93 -7.89 -18.43
N VAL A 215 9.84 -7.19 -18.15
CA VAL A 215 9.11 -7.32 -16.90
C VAL A 215 8.38 -8.66 -16.92
N GLN A 216 8.59 -9.47 -15.89
CA GLN A 216 7.83 -10.68 -15.65
C GLN A 216 6.65 -10.31 -14.76
N GLN A 217 5.43 -10.24 -15.32
CA GLN A 217 4.24 -10.13 -14.50
C GLN A 217 4.04 -11.48 -13.78
N ARG A 218 3.63 -11.45 -12.51
CA ARG A 218 3.29 -12.66 -11.74
C ARG A 218 1.83 -12.62 -11.32
N VAL A 219 1.09 -13.66 -11.63
CA VAL A 219 -0.31 -13.82 -11.22
C VAL A 219 -0.39 -14.88 -10.12
N TYR A 220 -1.02 -14.52 -9.00
CA TYR A 220 -1.23 -15.39 -7.85
C TYR A 220 -2.73 -15.60 -7.61
N ARG A 221 -3.11 -16.79 -7.14
CA ARG A 221 -4.48 -17.18 -6.80
C ARG A 221 -4.74 -16.84 -5.33
N LEU A 222 -5.72 -15.97 -5.08
CA LEU A 222 -6.07 -15.47 -3.76
C LEU A 222 -7.34 -16.15 -3.24
N ALA A 223 -7.20 -16.89 -2.14
CA ALA A 223 -8.30 -17.36 -1.31
C ALA A 223 -8.61 -16.30 -0.23
N LEU A 224 -9.51 -15.37 -0.55
CA LEU A 224 -9.93 -14.29 0.36
C LEU A 224 -11.22 -14.69 1.08
N LEU A 225 -11.10 -15.14 2.33
CA LEU A 225 -12.22 -15.38 3.24
C LEU A 225 -12.67 -14.07 3.90
N ASN A 226 -13.93 -13.99 4.29
CA ASN A 226 -14.40 -12.96 5.20
C ASN A 226 -15.28 -13.53 6.31
N ASP A 227 -15.37 -12.82 7.43
CA ASP A 227 -16.24 -13.14 8.55
C ASP A 227 -17.69 -12.59 8.36
N PRO A 228 -18.62 -12.96 9.25
CA PRO A 228 -20.00 -12.46 9.23
C PRO A 228 -20.12 -10.93 9.38
N SER A 229 -19.26 -10.26 10.16
CA SER A 229 -19.34 -8.80 10.33
C SER A 229 -18.95 -8.03 9.07
N TYR A 230 -18.00 -8.54 8.28
CA TYR A 230 -17.72 -8.03 6.94
C TYR A 230 -18.93 -8.20 6.00
N ALA A 231 -19.61 -9.34 6.09
CA ALA A 231 -20.83 -9.59 5.32
C ALA A 231 -22.01 -8.68 5.76
N ASP A 232 -22.18 -8.41 7.06
CA ASP A 232 -23.19 -7.48 7.60
C ASP A 232 -22.97 -6.04 7.11
N TYR A 233 -21.71 -5.60 6.93
CA TYR A 233 -21.39 -4.26 6.46
C TYR A 233 -21.90 -4.01 5.03
N PHE A 234 -21.56 -4.92 4.10
CA PHE A 234 -21.89 -4.81 2.68
C PHE A 234 -23.27 -5.37 2.31
N GLY A 235 -23.77 -6.36 3.07
CA GLY A 235 -24.86 -7.26 2.68
C GLY A 235 -24.29 -8.49 1.96
N THR A 236 -24.74 -9.69 2.35
CA THR A 236 -24.28 -11.00 1.87
C THR A 236 -24.13 -11.08 0.35
N GLU A 237 -25.10 -10.54 -0.39
CA GLU A 237 -25.15 -10.60 -1.84
C GLU A 237 -24.13 -9.70 -2.56
N ASN A 238 -23.43 -8.83 -1.82
CA ASN A 238 -22.50 -7.81 -2.34
C ASN A 238 -21.04 -8.09 -1.99
N VAL A 239 -20.76 -9.19 -1.29
CA VAL A 239 -19.42 -9.50 -0.75
C VAL A 239 -18.42 -9.81 -1.86
N THR A 240 -18.77 -10.64 -2.84
CA THR A 240 -17.87 -10.98 -3.97
C THR A 240 -17.62 -9.75 -4.88
N ASP A 241 -18.62 -8.89 -5.01
CA ASP A 241 -18.55 -7.59 -5.69
C ASP A 241 -17.48 -6.67 -5.07
N GLU A 242 -17.57 -6.41 -3.75
CA GLU A 242 -16.66 -5.47 -3.09
C GLU A 242 -15.27 -6.09 -2.82
N LYS A 243 -15.17 -7.43 -2.69
CA LYS A 243 -13.89 -8.15 -2.79
C LYS A 243 -13.23 -7.94 -4.17
N ALA A 244 -13.99 -7.92 -5.26
CA ALA A 244 -13.45 -7.63 -6.59
C ALA A 244 -12.98 -6.16 -6.73
N THR A 245 -13.77 -5.19 -6.27
CA THR A 245 -13.39 -3.77 -6.25
C THR A 245 -12.15 -3.51 -5.37
N LEU A 246 -12.05 -4.15 -4.19
CA LEU A 246 -10.85 -4.15 -3.35
C LEU A 246 -9.63 -4.64 -4.14
N MET A 247 -9.74 -5.80 -4.77
CA MET A 247 -8.61 -6.38 -5.51
C MET A 247 -8.26 -5.60 -6.78
N VAL A 248 -9.18 -4.83 -7.38
CA VAL A 248 -8.82 -3.83 -8.41
C VAL A 248 -7.89 -2.76 -7.83
N ARG A 249 -8.15 -2.25 -6.62
CA ARG A 249 -7.29 -1.25 -5.97
C ARG A 249 -5.94 -1.82 -5.56
N VAL A 250 -5.92 -2.96 -4.86
CA VAL A 250 -4.69 -3.64 -4.41
C VAL A 250 -3.82 -4.00 -5.60
N ASN A 251 -4.38 -4.65 -6.64
CA ASN A 251 -3.64 -4.98 -7.86
C ASN A 251 -3.11 -3.74 -8.59
N GLN A 252 -3.71 -2.56 -8.43
CA GLN A 252 -3.18 -1.34 -9.02
C GLN A 252 -1.80 -1.00 -8.42
N LEU A 253 -1.63 -1.08 -7.10
CA LEU A 253 -0.34 -0.83 -6.44
C LEU A 253 0.67 -1.95 -6.74
N TYR A 254 0.22 -3.21 -6.66
CA TYR A 254 1.08 -4.37 -6.86
C TYR A 254 1.58 -4.49 -8.32
N ASN A 255 0.80 -4.07 -9.32
CA ASN A 255 1.29 -4.02 -10.70
C ASN A 255 2.26 -2.86 -10.95
N ASP A 256 2.00 -1.66 -10.39
CA ASP A 256 2.82 -0.46 -10.61
C ASP A 256 4.26 -0.65 -10.08
N ASP A 257 4.42 -1.30 -8.93
CA ASP A 257 5.71 -1.39 -8.21
C ASP A 257 6.38 -2.77 -8.20
N LEU A 258 5.60 -3.85 -8.33
CA LEU A 258 6.08 -5.23 -8.15
C LEU A 258 5.82 -6.13 -9.36
N ALA A 259 5.08 -5.64 -10.36
CA ALA A 259 4.51 -6.43 -11.47
C ALA A 259 3.67 -7.65 -10.99
N ILE A 260 3.07 -7.57 -9.81
CA ILE A 260 2.25 -8.63 -9.22
C ILE A 260 0.75 -8.36 -9.47
N SER A 261 -0.01 -9.42 -9.73
CA SER A 261 -1.47 -9.44 -9.72
C SER A 261 -1.99 -10.63 -8.92
N MET A 262 -3.17 -10.47 -8.33
CA MET A 262 -3.90 -11.49 -7.59
C MET A 262 -5.30 -11.68 -8.18
N VAL A 263 -5.73 -12.92 -8.34
CA VAL A 263 -7.05 -13.31 -8.83
C VAL A 263 -7.79 -14.13 -7.77
N LEU A 264 -9.02 -13.73 -7.45
CA LEU A 264 -9.90 -14.44 -6.53
C LEU A 264 -10.22 -15.84 -7.06
N VAL A 265 -10.08 -16.86 -6.22
CA VAL A 265 -10.21 -18.28 -6.61
C VAL A 265 -11.61 -18.68 -7.04
N ASP A 266 -11.73 -19.75 -7.84
CA ASP A 266 -13.01 -20.23 -8.34
C ASP A 266 -14.05 -20.56 -7.24
N GLY A 267 -13.61 -20.94 -6.03
CA GLY A 267 -14.46 -21.16 -4.85
C GLY A 267 -14.69 -19.94 -3.94
N THR A 268 -14.46 -18.70 -4.40
CA THR A 268 -14.51 -17.50 -3.52
C THR A 268 -15.86 -17.30 -2.83
N ASP A 269 -16.99 -17.69 -3.43
CA ASP A 269 -18.32 -17.57 -2.80
C ASP A 269 -18.50 -18.53 -1.60
N GLU A 270 -17.75 -19.63 -1.57
CA GLU A 270 -17.74 -20.61 -0.47
C GLU A 270 -17.01 -20.03 0.75
N LEU A 271 -16.08 -19.10 0.52
CA LEU A 271 -15.34 -18.31 1.52
C LEU A 271 -16.09 -17.06 2.01
N ASN A 272 -17.31 -16.81 1.54
CA ASN A 272 -18.16 -15.72 2.05
C ASN A 272 -18.90 -16.20 3.30
N PHE A 273 -18.31 -16.12 4.51
CA PHE A 273 -19.05 -16.52 5.71
C PHE A 273 -20.01 -15.40 6.13
N ASP A 274 -21.30 -15.66 5.96
CA ASP A 274 -22.37 -14.66 6.03
C ASP A 274 -23.26 -14.75 7.27
N THR A 275 -23.09 -15.80 8.10
CA THR A 275 -23.72 -15.89 9.43
C THR A 275 -22.77 -16.49 10.47
N VAL A 276 -23.01 -16.20 11.74
CA VAL A 276 -22.25 -16.78 12.86
C VAL A 276 -22.42 -18.30 12.89
N GLU A 277 -23.59 -18.85 12.60
CA GLU A 277 -23.82 -20.29 12.53
C GLU A 277 -22.99 -20.96 11.42
N LYS A 278 -22.75 -20.29 10.29
CA LYS A 278 -21.89 -20.80 9.21
C LYS A 278 -20.41 -20.77 9.60
N ALA A 279 -19.97 -19.72 10.30
CA ALA A 279 -18.58 -19.54 10.68
C ALA A 279 -18.16 -20.36 11.92
N THR A 280 -19.02 -20.42 12.94
CA THR A 280 -18.70 -20.96 14.27
C THR A 280 -19.66 -22.06 14.74
N GLY A 281 -20.63 -22.48 13.93
CA GLY A 281 -21.56 -23.58 14.25
C GLY A 281 -21.05 -24.95 13.82
N PRO A 282 -21.56 -26.04 14.43
CA PRO A 282 -21.27 -27.41 14.02
C PRO A 282 -22.10 -27.81 12.77
N ASN A 283 -21.54 -28.66 11.92
CA ASN A 283 -22.07 -29.02 10.60
C ASN A 283 -22.07 -27.84 9.59
N GLY A 284 -21.11 -26.93 9.76
CA GLY A 284 -20.81 -25.84 8.82
C GLY A 284 -19.94 -26.32 7.64
N PRO A 285 -19.30 -25.39 6.88
CA PRO A 285 -18.44 -25.73 5.75
C PRO A 285 -17.27 -26.67 6.09
N CYS A 286 -16.84 -26.67 7.36
CA CYS A 286 -15.73 -27.48 7.87
C CYS A 286 -16.18 -28.80 8.53
N GLY A 287 -17.43 -29.22 8.33
CA GLY A 287 -17.97 -30.46 8.93
C GLY A 287 -18.52 -30.27 10.35
N LEU A 288 -18.46 -31.31 11.16
CA LEU A 288 -19.10 -31.36 12.49
C LEU A 288 -18.44 -30.41 13.50
N HIS A 289 -17.13 -30.20 13.44
CA HIS A 289 -16.48 -29.09 14.14
C HIS A 289 -16.71 -27.76 13.40
N SER A 290 -16.66 -26.65 14.12
CA SER A 290 -16.79 -25.32 13.52
C SER A 290 -15.52 -24.90 12.78
N CYS A 291 -15.67 -24.07 11.75
CA CYS A 291 -14.52 -23.49 11.04
C CYS A 291 -13.69 -22.60 11.97
N TYR A 292 -14.33 -21.76 12.78
CA TYR A 292 -13.67 -20.94 13.82
C TYR A 292 -14.30 -21.20 15.20
N THR A 293 -13.52 -21.05 16.27
CA THR A 293 -14.00 -21.19 17.64
C THR A 293 -14.45 -19.85 18.24
N LEU A 294 -15.47 -19.92 19.10
CA LEU A 294 -15.87 -18.83 20.00
C LEU A 294 -15.26 -19.04 21.38
N ASP A 295 -14.97 -17.95 22.08
CA ASP A 295 -14.73 -17.92 23.51
C ASP A 295 -16.09 -18.03 24.26
N PRO A 296 -16.34 -19.12 25.02
CA PRO A 296 -17.61 -19.33 25.70
C PRO A 296 -17.80 -18.50 26.98
N ASP A 297 -16.74 -17.88 27.52
CA ASP A 297 -16.78 -17.15 28.80
C ASP A 297 -17.01 -15.63 28.63
N SER A 298 -17.10 -15.13 27.39
CA SER A 298 -17.22 -13.70 27.08
C SER A 298 -18.66 -13.16 27.06
N PRO A 299 -18.92 -11.93 27.54
CA PRO A 299 -20.27 -11.34 27.59
C PRO A 299 -20.72 -10.66 26.29
N ASP A 300 -19.83 -10.42 25.33
CA ASP A 300 -20.12 -9.71 24.07
C ASP A 300 -20.12 -10.68 22.87
N TYR A 301 -20.95 -10.39 21.87
CA TYR A 301 -21.17 -11.28 20.72
C TYR A 301 -19.92 -11.33 19.84
N VAL A 302 -19.41 -12.54 19.59
CA VAL A 302 -18.13 -12.81 18.89
C VAL A 302 -16.89 -12.30 19.66
N GLN A 303 -16.57 -12.96 20.78
CA GLN A 303 -15.17 -13.21 21.15
C GLN A 303 -14.74 -14.61 20.72
N GLY A 304 -13.49 -14.78 20.25
CA GLY A 304 -13.00 -15.98 19.59
C GLY A 304 -12.04 -15.67 18.43
N GLN A 305 -11.83 -16.62 17.52
CA GLN A 305 -10.88 -16.53 16.39
C GLN A 305 -11.33 -15.61 15.23
N LEU A 306 -12.33 -14.76 15.43
CA LEU A 306 -12.86 -13.81 14.43
C LEU A 306 -12.97 -12.37 14.99
N SER A 307 -12.46 -12.15 16.21
CA SER A 307 -12.68 -10.92 16.99
C SER A 307 -11.54 -9.93 16.86
N TYR A 308 -10.35 -10.43 16.51
CA TYR A 308 -9.15 -9.68 16.24
C TYR A 308 -8.19 -10.55 15.43
N CYS A 309 -7.33 -9.92 14.63
CA CYS A 309 -6.27 -10.65 13.93
C CYS A 309 -5.17 -11.03 14.94
N ASP A 310 -4.94 -12.33 15.13
CA ASP A 310 -3.85 -12.86 15.94
C ASP A 310 -3.27 -14.17 15.36
N VAL A 311 -2.29 -14.73 16.05
CA VAL A 311 -1.63 -16.00 15.70
C VAL A 311 -2.64 -17.15 15.55
N GLY A 312 -3.59 -17.28 16.48
CA GLY A 312 -4.60 -18.36 16.46
C GLY A 312 -5.59 -18.21 15.31
N THR A 313 -5.90 -16.97 14.92
CA THR A 313 -6.70 -16.62 13.75
C THR A 313 -5.98 -17.00 12.46
N LEU A 314 -4.68 -16.71 12.34
CA LEU A 314 -3.88 -17.07 11.15
C LEU A 314 -3.71 -18.59 11.01
N GLN A 315 -3.36 -19.28 12.09
CA GLN A 315 -3.24 -20.74 12.13
C GLN A 315 -4.55 -21.41 11.71
N ARG A 316 -5.69 -20.96 12.25
CA ARG A 316 -6.99 -21.51 11.87
C ARG A 316 -7.40 -21.17 10.45
N ASN A 317 -7.09 -19.97 9.96
CA ASN A 317 -7.40 -19.56 8.59
C ASN A 317 -6.75 -20.49 7.55
N GLN A 318 -5.51 -20.94 7.79
CA GLN A 318 -4.87 -21.92 6.91
C GLN A 318 -5.67 -23.23 6.81
N ILE A 319 -6.10 -23.78 7.94
CA ILE A 319 -6.90 -25.03 7.99
C ILE A 319 -8.26 -24.82 7.29
N VAL A 320 -8.95 -23.70 7.54
CA VAL A 320 -10.27 -23.41 6.94
C VAL A 320 -10.17 -23.23 5.43
N LEU A 321 -9.16 -22.51 4.93
CA LEU A 321 -8.92 -22.37 3.50
C LEU A 321 -8.53 -23.70 2.85
N GLY A 322 -7.73 -24.52 3.53
CA GLY A 322 -7.39 -25.87 3.10
C GLY A 322 -8.60 -26.82 3.03
N GLN A 323 -9.49 -26.76 4.02
CA GLN A 323 -10.69 -27.60 4.07
C GLN A 323 -11.74 -27.27 2.99
N ILE A 324 -11.81 -26.01 2.56
CA ILE A 324 -12.82 -25.53 1.61
C ILE A 324 -12.29 -25.48 0.18
N ILE A 325 -11.08 -24.93 -0.03
CA ILE A 325 -10.51 -24.67 -1.36
C ILE A 325 -9.44 -25.70 -1.73
N GLY A 326 -8.70 -26.21 -0.76
CA GLY A 326 -7.50 -27.02 -0.96
C GLY A 326 -6.28 -26.19 -1.35
N ALA A 327 -5.15 -26.44 -0.69
CA ALA A 327 -3.91 -25.70 -0.89
C ALA A 327 -3.38 -25.74 -2.34
N SER A 328 -3.66 -26.77 -3.13
CA SER A 328 -3.31 -26.82 -4.56
C SER A 328 -4.02 -25.75 -5.38
N ASN A 329 -5.16 -25.23 -4.92
CA ASN A 329 -6.00 -24.30 -5.68
C ASN A 329 -5.72 -22.81 -5.40
N TYR A 330 -4.95 -22.47 -4.36
CA TYR A 330 -4.54 -21.09 -4.06
C TYR A 330 -3.03 -20.92 -3.80
N ASP A 331 -2.52 -19.71 -4.01
CA ASP A 331 -1.11 -19.36 -3.80
C ASP A 331 -0.94 -18.42 -2.59
N ILE A 332 -1.96 -17.60 -2.30
CA ILE A 332 -2.05 -16.73 -1.12
C ILE A 332 -3.45 -16.85 -0.51
N GLY A 333 -3.54 -16.94 0.81
CA GLY A 333 -4.77 -16.99 1.58
C GLY A 333 -4.82 -15.88 2.61
N HIS A 334 -6.00 -15.27 2.79
CA HIS A 334 -6.18 -14.12 3.67
C HIS A 334 -7.62 -14.08 4.23
N ILE A 335 -7.81 -13.60 5.46
CA ILE A 335 -9.13 -13.38 6.07
C ILE A 335 -9.42 -11.89 6.28
N ALA A 336 -10.61 -11.45 5.88
CA ALA A 336 -11.15 -10.12 6.15
C ALA A 336 -12.15 -10.15 7.33
N LEU A 337 -11.95 -9.30 8.34
CA LEU A 337 -12.90 -9.08 9.42
C LEU A 337 -13.58 -7.71 9.28
N GLY A 338 -14.88 -7.62 9.60
CA GLY A 338 -15.63 -6.36 9.78
C GLY A 338 -15.60 -5.84 11.22
N THR A 339 -14.61 -6.25 12.03
CA THR A 339 -14.39 -5.85 13.43
C THR A 339 -13.16 -4.95 13.58
N ASP A 340 -12.95 -4.32 14.74
CA ASP A 340 -11.75 -3.51 15.04
C ASP A 340 -10.54 -4.42 15.37
N GLY A 341 -10.18 -5.27 14.41
CA GLY A 341 -9.34 -6.45 14.62
C GLY A 341 -7.84 -6.24 14.44
N GLY A 342 -7.42 -5.18 13.74
CA GLY A 342 -6.02 -4.94 13.38
C GLY A 342 -5.60 -5.61 12.06
N GLY A 343 -4.36 -5.41 11.63
CA GLY A 343 -3.71 -6.21 10.59
C GLY A 343 -2.76 -7.22 11.22
N ILE A 344 -2.60 -8.40 10.62
CA ILE A 344 -1.56 -9.36 11.02
C ILE A 344 -1.26 -10.40 9.91
N ALA A 345 0.02 -10.69 9.64
CA ALA A 345 0.42 -11.63 8.58
C ALA A 345 1.77 -12.33 8.82
N GLY A 346 1.92 -13.52 8.23
CA GLY A 346 3.20 -14.24 8.17
C GLY A 346 4.16 -13.62 7.15
N LEU A 347 5.45 -13.52 7.50
CA LEU A 347 6.47 -12.89 6.65
C LEU A 347 7.01 -13.88 5.60
N GLY A 348 6.76 -13.63 4.31
CA GLY A 348 7.30 -14.44 3.22
C GLY A 348 6.67 -15.83 3.14
N VAL A 349 5.34 -15.89 3.20
CA VAL A 349 4.55 -17.13 3.21
C VAL A 349 3.82 -17.45 1.90
N VAL A 350 3.72 -16.52 0.93
CA VAL A 350 3.01 -16.78 -0.35
C VAL A 350 3.60 -17.99 -1.08
N GLY A 351 2.77 -19.00 -1.35
CA GLY A 351 3.16 -20.26 -1.97
C GLY A 351 3.96 -21.22 -1.08
N SER A 352 4.25 -20.86 0.18
CA SER A 352 4.84 -21.76 1.19
C SER A 352 3.76 -22.62 1.87
N ILE A 353 4.16 -23.38 2.88
CA ILE A 353 3.22 -24.13 3.72
C ILE A 353 2.32 -23.20 4.57
N GLU A 354 2.83 -22.05 5.00
CA GLU A 354 2.14 -21.06 5.85
C GLU A 354 1.25 -20.09 5.04
N LYS A 355 0.99 -20.37 3.74
CA LYS A 355 0.41 -19.41 2.78
C LYS A 355 -1.00 -18.90 3.08
N GLY A 356 -1.71 -19.49 4.05
CA GLY A 356 -2.99 -18.99 4.57
C GLY A 356 -2.88 -17.95 5.69
N MET A 357 -1.67 -17.69 6.19
CA MET A 357 -1.41 -16.81 7.33
C MET A 357 -1.40 -15.32 6.92
N GLY A 358 -2.59 -14.73 6.78
CA GLY A 358 -2.81 -13.27 6.69
C GLY A 358 -4.23 -12.88 7.10
N CYS A 359 -4.38 -11.76 7.81
CA CYS A 359 -5.65 -11.26 8.33
C CYS A 359 -5.68 -9.73 8.32
N THR A 360 -6.83 -9.15 7.97
CA THR A 360 -7.12 -7.72 8.12
C THR A 360 -8.51 -7.53 8.71
N GLY A 361 -8.63 -6.83 9.83
CA GLY A 361 -9.90 -6.45 10.45
C GLY A 361 -10.02 -4.96 10.73
N ILE A 362 -10.97 -4.29 10.06
CA ILE A 362 -11.44 -2.95 10.46
C ILE A 362 -12.97 -2.84 10.37
N PRO A 363 -13.64 -1.99 11.19
CA PRO A 363 -15.12 -1.90 11.22
C PRO A 363 -15.76 -1.26 9.98
N ASP A 364 -14.99 -0.48 9.24
CA ASP A 364 -15.40 0.23 8.04
C ASP A 364 -14.48 -0.21 6.87
N PRO A 365 -14.64 -1.43 6.32
CA PRO A 365 -13.71 -2.05 5.37
C PRO A 365 -13.77 -1.45 3.95
N VAL A 366 -13.57 -0.14 3.85
CA VAL A 366 -13.66 0.65 2.61
C VAL A 366 -12.49 1.64 2.49
N GLY A 367 -12.24 2.08 1.26
CA GLY A 367 -11.24 3.09 0.97
C GLY A 367 -9.79 2.59 1.00
N ASP A 368 -8.84 3.53 0.90
CA ASP A 368 -7.43 3.22 1.01
C ASP A 368 -6.99 2.93 2.45
N TYR A 369 -7.75 3.36 3.45
CA TYR A 369 -7.53 2.91 4.83
C TYR A 369 -7.62 1.37 4.88
N TYR A 370 -8.65 0.78 4.26
CA TYR A 370 -8.71 -0.66 4.10
C TYR A 370 -7.69 -1.19 3.07
N ALA A 371 -7.71 -0.66 1.85
CA ALA A 371 -7.03 -1.25 0.70
C ALA A 371 -5.52 -0.98 0.61
N VAL A 372 -4.99 0.03 1.30
CA VAL A 372 -3.59 0.48 1.20
C VAL A 372 -2.89 0.44 2.56
N ASP A 373 -3.47 1.01 3.61
CA ASP A 373 -2.85 1.01 4.95
C ASP A 373 -2.83 -0.41 5.55
N TYR A 374 -3.90 -1.20 5.38
CA TYR A 374 -3.97 -2.57 5.91
C TYR A 374 -3.78 -3.66 4.84
N VAL A 375 -4.74 -3.88 3.94
CA VAL A 375 -4.74 -5.09 3.07
C VAL A 375 -3.49 -5.18 2.19
N ALA A 376 -3.01 -4.06 1.61
CA ALA A 376 -1.79 -4.06 0.83
C ALA A 376 -0.50 -4.20 1.68
N HIS A 377 -0.52 -3.75 2.95
CA HIS A 377 0.56 -3.90 3.92
C HIS A 377 0.68 -5.36 4.39
N GLU A 378 -0.42 -5.97 4.83
CA GLU A 378 -0.44 -7.34 5.33
C GLU A 378 -0.14 -8.37 4.24
N MET A 379 -0.73 -8.21 3.04
CA MET A 379 -0.29 -9.01 1.88
C MET A 379 1.19 -8.74 1.55
N GLY A 380 1.71 -7.54 1.84
CA GLY A 380 3.11 -7.18 1.62
C GLY A 380 4.06 -7.94 2.53
N HIS A 381 3.67 -8.19 3.78
CA HIS A 381 4.32 -9.17 4.65
C HIS A 381 4.22 -10.59 4.07
N GLN A 382 3.05 -11.03 3.61
CA GLN A 382 2.92 -12.37 3.00
C GLN A 382 3.86 -12.55 1.79
N PHE A 383 4.09 -11.50 1.01
CA PHE A 383 5.06 -11.47 -0.10
C PHE A 383 6.54 -11.26 0.32
N GLY A 384 6.83 -11.10 1.61
CA GLY A 384 8.18 -11.05 2.19
C GLY A 384 8.76 -9.65 2.41
N GLY A 385 7.96 -8.59 2.38
CA GLY A 385 8.38 -7.22 2.69
C GLY A 385 8.44 -6.94 4.19
N ASN A 386 9.55 -6.37 4.67
CA ASN A 386 9.70 -5.89 6.04
C ASN A 386 9.29 -4.41 6.19
N HIS A 387 9.04 -3.99 7.43
CA HIS A 387 8.76 -2.61 7.78
C HIS A 387 9.89 -1.65 7.38
N THR A 388 9.54 -0.47 6.84
CA THR A 388 10.50 0.51 6.31
C THR A 388 10.84 1.64 7.28
N PHE A 389 10.09 1.77 8.38
CA PHE A 389 10.15 2.91 9.28
C PHE A 389 11.35 2.87 10.24
N ASN A 390 11.71 4.01 10.81
CA ASN A 390 12.82 4.13 11.78
C ASN A 390 12.44 4.94 13.03
N GLY A 391 11.15 5.11 13.30
CA GLY A 391 10.66 5.57 14.59
C GLY A 391 11.02 4.60 15.73
N ASN A 392 10.75 5.02 16.96
CA ASN A 392 10.84 4.20 18.16
C ASN A 392 9.82 4.61 19.24
N GLN A 393 8.71 5.26 18.86
CA GLN A 393 7.61 5.65 19.74
C GLN A 393 6.33 4.85 19.44
N TRP A 394 5.64 4.40 20.49
CA TRP A 394 4.38 3.64 20.41
C TRP A 394 4.48 2.41 19.49
N ASN A 395 3.63 2.24 18.46
CA ASN A 395 3.69 1.09 17.54
C ASN A 395 5.01 0.99 16.76
N CYS A 396 5.80 2.08 16.65
CA CYS A 396 7.16 2.02 16.09
C CYS A 396 8.21 1.45 17.08
N SER A 397 7.80 1.04 18.28
CA SER A 397 8.61 0.29 19.25
C SER A 397 8.10 -1.15 19.38
N GLY A 398 8.18 -1.78 20.56
CA GLY A 398 7.66 -3.12 20.83
C GLY A 398 8.52 -4.24 20.23
N GLY A 399 8.31 -4.51 18.94
CA GLY A 399 9.09 -5.44 18.11
C GLY A 399 9.01 -5.13 16.61
N ASN A 400 8.01 -4.35 16.17
CA ASN A 400 7.73 -4.07 14.76
C ASN A 400 8.91 -3.51 13.94
N ARG A 401 9.83 -2.75 14.54
CA ARG A 401 10.91 -2.09 13.80
C ARG A 401 11.99 -3.10 13.33
N ASN A 402 11.96 -3.48 12.05
CA ASN A 402 13.06 -4.19 11.42
C ASN A 402 14.31 -3.26 11.27
N GLU A 403 15.49 -3.71 11.71
CA GLU A 403 16.73 -2.94 11.54
C GLU A 403 17.09 -2.79 10.05
N GLY A 404 17.27 -3.90 9.32
CA GLY A 404 17.86 -3.96 7.98
C GLY A 404 17.12 -3.20 6.88
N THR A 405 15.85 -2.85 7.10
CA THR A 405 14.98 -2.11 6.16
C THR A 405 14.55 -0.72 6.62
N SER A 406 14.96 -0.28 7.81
CA SER A 406 14.60 1.04 8.39
C SER A 406 15.17 2.25 7.64
N VAL A 407 14.52 2.65 6.54
CA VAL A 407 14.95 3.71 5.60
C VAL A 407 14.03 4.93 5.52
N GLU A 408 12.91 4.95 6.25
CA GLU A 408 12.03 6.11 6.37
C GLU A 408 12.06 6.75 7.79
N PRO A 409 12.04 8.09 7.94
CA PRO A 409 12.17 8.73 9.25
C PRO A 409 10.85 8.76 10.02
N GLY A 410 10.89 8.49 11.34
CA GLY A 410 9.67 8.36 12.13
C GLY A 410 8.84 7.17 11.63
N SER A 411 7.53 7.35 11.53
CA SER A 411 6.56 6.36 11.07
C SER A 411 6.70 5.91 9.61
N GLY A 412 7.40 6.69 8.77
CA GLY A 412 7.43 6.48 7.32
C GLY A 412 6.12 6.83 6.59
N THR A 413 6.06 6.46 5.31
CA THR A 413 5.01 6.84 4.35
C THR A 413 4.68 5.81 3.26
N SER A 414 5.53 4.80 2.99
CA SER A 414 5.20 3.76 2.01
C SER A 414 4.20 2.74 2.54
N VAL A 415 3.70 1.86 1.68
CA VAL A 415 2.77 0.77 2.05
C VAL A 415 3.31 -0.10 3.19
N MET A 416 4.62 -0.31 3.31
CA MET A 416 5.22 -1.10 4.40
C MET A 416 5.70 -0.22 5.57
N ALA A 417 5.01 0.90 5.82
CA ALA A 417 5.33 1.86 6.86
C ALA A 417 4.13 2.03 7.81
N TYR A 418 4.36 2.63 8.98
CA TYR A 418 3.38 2.73 10.06
C TYR A 418 2.75 4.13 10.18
N ALA A 419 2.31 4.68 9.03
CA ALA A 419 1.67 5.99 9.00
C ALA A 419 0.49 6.06 10.00
N GLY A 420 0.34 7.20 10.68
CA GLY A 420 -0.73 7.41 11.68
C GLY A 420 -0.56 6.74 13.05
N ILE A 421 0.12 5.60 13.16
CA ILE A 421 0.04 4.76 14.39
C ILE A 421 1.22 4.89 15.37
N CYS A 422 2.23 5.72 15.11
CA CYS A 422 3.42 5.89 15.98
C CYS A 422 3.43 7.17 16.84
N ARG A 423 2.27 7.76 17.14
CA ARG A 423 2.11 8.99 17.96
C ARG A 423 3.05 10.13 17.52
N GLN A 424 4.03 10.53 18.34
CA GLN A 424 4.94 11.64 18.03
C GLN A 424 5.94 11.34 16.90
N ASP A 425 6.05 10.07 16.48
CA ASP A 425 6.78 9.68 15.29
C ASP A 425 5.95 9.76 14.00
N ASN A 426 4.66 10.07 14.08
CA ASN A 426 3.79 10.24 12.91
C ASN A 426 4.33 11.28 11.94
N LEU A 427 4.76 10.79 10.80
CA LEU A 427 5.24 11.57 9.67
C LEU A 427 4.08 12.14 8.83
N GLN A 428 2.94 11.44 8.85
CA GLN A 428 1.59 11.81 8.40
C GLN A 428 0.60 10.76 8.94
N LEU A 429 -0.70 10.90 8.63
CA LEU A 429 -1.76 10.04 9.17
C LEU A 429 -2.00 8.74 8.39
N HIS A 430 -1.75 8.73 7.08
CA HIS A 430 -2.03 7.58 6.19
C HIS A 430 -0.90 7.38 5.18
N SER A 431 -0.78 6.18 4.63
CA SER A 431 0.25 5.83 3.66
C SER A 431 0.02 6.51 2.31
N ASP A 432 1.12 6.86 1.67
CA ASP A 432 1.11 7.19 0.25
C ASP A 432 1.20 5.86 -0.54
N PRO A 433 0.42 5.66 -1.63
CA PRO A 433 0.27 4.34 -2.27
C PRO A 433 1.46 4.04 -3.19
N TYR A 434 2.58 3.65 -2.58
CA TYR A 434 3.79 3.18 -3.23
C TYR A 434 4.54 2.21 -2.30
N PHE A 435 5.23 1.23 -2.87
CA PHE A 435 6.20 0.43 -2.14
C PHE A 435 7.55 1.16 -2.09
N SER A 436 8.19 1.17 -0.92
CA SER A 436 9.58 1.60 -0.84
C SER A 436 10.45 0.70 -1.72
N GLN A 437 11.55 1.22 -2.24
CA GLN A 437 12.47 0.41 -3.03
C GLN A 437 13.08 -0.75 -2.20
N ARG A 438 13.11 -0.65 -0.86
CA ARG A 438 13.46 -1.79 0.00
C ARG A 438 12.44 -2.92 -0.08
N SER A 439 11.17 -2.60 0.13
CA SER A 439 10.05 -3.56 0.01
C SER A 439 10.02 -4.21 -1.37
N ILE A 440 10.19 -3.41 -2.44
CA ILE A 440 10.33 -3.90 -3.82
C ILE A 440 11.50 -4.89 -3.95
N SER A 441 12.64 -4.60 -3.31
CA SER A 441 13.83 -5.48 -3.37
C SER A 441 13.61 -6.81 -2.65
N GLU A 442 12.90 -6.81 -1.53
CA GLU A 442 12.60 -8.02 -0.75
C GLU A 442 11.56 -8.90 -1.43
N VAL A 443 10.42 -8.32 -1.83
CA VAL A 443 9.36 -9.04 -2.55
C VAL A 443 9.87 -9.59 -3.88
N THR A 444 10.71 -8.85 -4.61
CA THR A 444 11.36 -9.35 -5.84
C THR A 444 12.38 -10.47 -5.55
N ALA A 445 13.05 -10.45 -4.39
CA ALA A 445 13.97 -11.50 -3.98
C ALA A 445 13.25 -12.77 -3.50
N TYR A 446 12.10 -12.64 -2.85
CA TYR A 446 11.25 -13.76 -2.44
C TYR A 446 10.58 -14.42 -3.64
N THR A 447 9.85 -13.65 -4.45
CA THR A 447 9.12 -14.16 -5.63
C THR A 447 10.04 -14.54 -6.79
N GLY A 448 11.25 -13.98 -6.85
CA GLY A 448 12.28 -14.26 -7.86
C GLY A 448 13.42 -15.17 -7.39
N GLY A 449 13.35 -15.68 -6.16
CA GLY A 449 14.38 -16.53 -5.54
C GLY A 449 14.34 -17.99 -5.99
N GLY A 450 15.20 -18.79 -5.36
CA GLY A 450 15.03 -20.25 -5.34
C GLY A 450 13.79 -20.64 -4.51
N PRO A 451 13.38 -21.92 -4.51
CA PRO A 451 12.18 -22.35 -3.80
C PRO A 451 12.27 -22.02 -2.31
N ALA A 452 11.17 -21.51 -1.76
CA ALA A 452 10.95 -21.55 -0.31
C ALA A 452 10.95 -23.03 0.17
N PRO A 453 11.09 -23.30 1.48
CA PRO A 453 11.06 -24.67 2.01
C PRO A 453 9.86 -25.44 1.46
N GLN A 454 10.12 -26.60 0.86
CA GLN A 454 9.09 -27.47 0.29
C GLN A 454 8.13 -27.88 1.41
N PRO A 455 6.80 -27.72 1.27
CA PRO A 455 5.87 -28.19 2.27
C PRO A 455 5.89 -29.72 2.44
N VAL A 456 5.44 -30.19 3.60
CA VAL A 456 4.84 -31.53 3.73
C VAL A 456 3.39 -31.42 3.27
N GLU A 457 2.88 -32.47 2.62
CA GLU A 457 1.46 -32.59 2.28
C GLU A 457 0.63 -32.85 3.56
N VAL A 458 -0.46 -32.10 3.75
CA VAL A 458 -1.40 -32.29 4.85
C VAL A 458 -2.83 -32.24 4.32
N GLN A 459 -3.58 -33.32 4.51
CA GLN A 459 -4.97 -33.46 4.08
C GLN A 459 -5.90 -33.64 5.30
N ASP A 460 -7.02 -32.90 5.31
CA ASP A 460 -8.03 -32.94 6.37
C ASP A 460 -9.29 -33.62 5.86
N VAL A 461 -9.80 -34.60 6.61
CA VAL A 461 -11.00 -35.36 6.29
C VAL A 461 -12.07 -35.02 7.32
N ALA A 462 -13.04 -34.21 6.92
CA ALA A 462 -14.15 -33.75 7.76
C ALA A 462 -15.43 -34.57 7.53
N PHE A 463 -16.16 -34.84 8.61
CA PHE A 463 -17.42 -35.59 8.61
C PHE A 463 -18.60 -34.75 9.12
N THR A 464 -19.81 -35.10 8.71
CA THR A 464 -21.05 -34.80 9.45
C THR A 464 -21.89 -36.07 9.54
N GLY A 465 -22.60 -36.26 10.67
CA GLY A 465 -23.49 -37.42 10.87
C GLY A 465 -22.80 -38.76 11.17
N PHE A 466 -21.49 -38.79 11.42
CA PHE A 466 -20.74 -39.99 11.84
C PHE A 466 -20.90 -40.22 13.36
N ASP A 467 -22.15 -40.38 13.82
CA ASP A 467 -22.53 -40.35 15.24
C ASP A 467 -22.93 -41.72 15.84
N THR A 468 -23.07 -42.76 15.01
CA THR A 468 -23.69 -44.03 15.39
C THR A 468 -22.68 -45.19 15.36
N ASP A 469 -22.65 -46.01 16.42
CA ASP A 469 -21.82 -47.22 16.45
C ASP A 469 -22.23 -48.19 15.34
N GLY A 470 -21.26 -48.57 14.49
CA GLY A 470 -21.50 -49.33 13.27
C GLY A 470 -21.54 -48.49 11.99
N ASP A 471 -21.47 -47.15 12.07
CA ASP A 471 -21.10 -46.33 10.91
C ASP A 471 -19.70 -46.71 10.40
N THR A 472 -19.49 -46.59 9.09
CA THR A 472 -18.20 -46.95 8.48
C THR A 472 -17.69 -45.88 7.54
N VAL A 473 -16.38 -45.68 7.53
CA VAL A 473 -15.65 -44.89 6.54
C VAL A 473 -14.74 -45.82 5.74
N THR A 474 -14.67 -45.62 4.43
CA THR A 474 -13.85 -46.41 3.51
C THR A 474 -12.88 -45.49 2.78
N ILE A 475 -11.59 -45.73 2.99
CA ILE A 475 -10.47 -44.96 2.44
C ILE A 475 -9.93 -45.68 1.20
N ASP A 476 -9.83 -44.96 0.08
CA ASP A 476 -9.23 -45.35 -1.20
C ASP A 476 -8.19 -44.28 -1.61
N TYR A 477 -7.24 -44.63 -2.49
CA TYR A 477 -6.26 -43.69 -3.01
C TYR A 477 -6.11 -43.79 -4.54
N PRO A 478 -6.04 -42.66 -5.28
CA PRO A 478 -5.90 -42.69 -6.73
C PRO A 478 -4.64 -43.42 -7.23
N GLY A 479 -4.83 -44.65 -7.73
CA GLY A 479 -3.74 -45.49 -8.26
C GLY A 479 -3.26 -46.58 -7.30
N ALA A 480 -3.88 -46.75 -6.13
CA ALA A 480 -3.60 -47.86 -5.21
C ALA A 480 -3.67 -49.24 -5.89
N THR A 481 -2.80 -50.15 -5.45
CA THR A 481 -2.80 -51.57 -5.89
C THR A 481 -3.38 -52.51 -4.81
N THR A 482 -3.47 -52.01 -3.58
CA THR A 482 -4.21 -52.56 -2.45
C THR A 482 -5.69 -52.19 -2.56
N PRO A 483 -6.62 -53.02 -2.02
CA PRO A 483 -8.03 -52.65 -1.94
C PRO A 483 -8.26 -51.51 -0.93
N ALA A 484 -9.30 -50.71 -1.18
CA ALA A 484 -9.80 -49.71 -0.23
C ALA A 484 -10.12 -50.33 1.14
N VAL A 485 -9.81 -49.59 2.21
CA VAL A 485 -9.89 -50.08 3.61
C VAL A 485 -11.09 -49.47 4.31
N THR A 486 -11.95 -50.32 4.88
CA THR A 486 -13.14 -49.89 5.64
C THR A 486 -12.90 -49.96 7.14
N LEU A 487 -13.05 -48.83 7.82
CA LEU A 487 -12.97 -48.68 9.27
C LEU A 487 -14.37 -48.37 9.85
N THR A 488 -14.63 -48.82 11.07
CA THR A 488 -15.96 -48.81 11.69
C THR A 488 -15.96 -48.07 13.03
N ARG A 489 -16.90 -47.15 13.23
CA ARG A 489 -17.15 -46.44 14.50
C ARG A 489 -17.60 -47.42 15.57
N GLY A 490 -16.94 -47.40 16.74
CA GLY A 490 -17.15 -48.42 17.78
C GLY A 490 -16.67 -49.84 17.41
N GLY A 491 -15.91 -49.98 16.31
CA GLY A 491 -15.30 -51.26 15.89
C GLY A 491 -14.18 -51.73 16.82
N ALA A 492 -13.65 -52.93 16.56
CA ALA A 492 -12.58 -53.53 17.36
C ALA A 492 -11.52 -54.24 16.48
N GLY A 493 -10.25 -54.16 16.90
CA GLY A 493 -9.12 -54.68 16.12
C GLY A 493 -8.86 -53.85 14.86
N ASP A 494 -8.33 -54.49 13.83
CA ASP A 494 -7.81 -53.89 12.60
C ASP A 494 -8.86 -53.13 11.76
N THR A 495 -10.15 -53.24 12.10
CA THR A 495 -11.26 -52.50 11.44
C THR A 495 -11.89 -51.42 12.33
N ALA A 496 -11.35 -51.14 13.51
CA ALA A 496 -11.79 -50.03 14.36
C ALA A 496 -11.37 -48.67 13.76
N TYR A 497 -12.24 -47.67 13.82
CA TYR A 497 -11.85 -46.29 13.54
C TYR A 497 -10.98 -45.74 14.69
N ASN A 498 -9.70 -45.49 14.42
CA ASN A 498 -8.70 -44.87 15.31
C ASN A 498 -7.44 -44.50 14.51
N ALA A 499 -6.55 -43.67 15.07
CA ALA A 499 -5.33 -43.19 14.41
C ALA A 499 -4.50 -44.31 13.77
N ALA A 500 -4.06 -45.32 14.54
CA ALA A 500 -3.16 -46.37 14.05
C ALA A 500 -3.76 -47.22 12.90
N ASN A 501 -5.08 -47.41 12.88
CA ASN A 501 -5.74 -48.11 11.77
C ASN A 501 -5.96 -47.20 10.54
N ILE A 502 -6.07 -45.88 10.71
CA ILE A 502 -6.11 -44.91 9.59
C ILE A 502 -4.71 -44.78 8.98
N GLU A 503 -3.69 -44.68 9.83
CA GLU A 503 -2.26 -44.63 9.50
C GLU A 503 -1.89 -45.84 8.65
N ALA A 504 -2.04 -47.06 9.20
CA ALA A 504 -1.76 -48.30 8.47
C ALA A 504 -2.62 -48.48 7.20
N ALA A 505 -3.82 -47.90 7.11
CA ALA A 505 -4.62 -47.90 5.89
C ALA A 505 -4.03 -46.98 4.81
N VAL A 506 -3.64 -45.75 5.17
CA VAL A 506 -3.05 -44.78 4.24
C VAL A 506 -1.65 -45.23 3.79
N GLU A 507 -0.80 -45.72 4.70
CA GLU A 507 0.50 -46.30 4.36
C GLU A 507 0.34 -47.46 3.36
N ALA A 508 -0.61 -48.37 3.61
CA ALA A 508 -0.87 -49.51 2.73
C ALA A 508 -1.49 -49.12 1.37
N LEU A 509 -2.15 -47.98 1.25
CA LEU A 509 -2.73 -47.46 0.00
C LEU A 509 -1.74 -46.64 -0.84
N THR A 510 -0.81 -45.93 -0.18
CA THR A 510 0.06 -44.93 -0.80
C THR A 510 1.52 -45.35 -0.90
N GLY A 511 2.02 -46.11 0.08
CA GLY A 511 3.44 -46.45 0.24
C GLY A 511 4.31 -45.32 0.80
N ALA A 512 3.71 -44.26 1.36
CA ALA A 512 4.39 -43.19 2.08
C ALA A 512 4.21 -43.36 3.60
N ASP A 513 5.21 -42.96 4.39
CA ASP A 513 5.13 -42.88 5.84
C ASP A 513 4.25 -41.68 6.25
N VAL A 514 3.27 -41.86 7.15
CA VAL A 514 2.31 -40.80 7.52
C VAL A 514 2.11 -40.67 9.03
N THR A 515 1.65 -39.50 9.48
CA THR A 515 1.22 -39.24 10.86
C THR A 515 -0.25 -38.84 10.84
N VAL A 516 -1.07 -39.49 11.69
CA VAL A 516 -2.51 -39.22 11.78
C VAL A 516 -2.86 -38.46 13.05
N ALA A 517 -3.65 -37.39 12.90
CA ALA A 517 -4.20 -36.60 14.00
C ALA A 517 -5.74 -36.52 13.92
N GLY A 518 -6.36 -35.91 14.92
CA GLY A 518 -7.76 -35.46 14.84
C GLY A 518 -7.92 -34.33 13.82
N TRP A 519 -9.13 -34.17 13.28
CA TRP A 519 -9.42 -33.13 12.30
C TRP A 519 -9.05 -31.72 12.83
N GLY A 520 -8.42 -30.91 11.98
CA GLY A 520 -8.07 -29.54 12.34
C GLY A 520 -7.01 -29.41 13.44
N TYR A 521 -6.17 -30.43 13.62
CA TYR A 521 -4.86 -30.31 14.27
C TYR A 521 -4.02 -29.24 13.57
N ASP A 522 -3.26 -28.48 14.34
CA ASP A 522 -2.36 -27.44 13.83
C ASP A 522 -0.90 -27.89 14.04
N PRO A 523 -0.19 -28.37 12.99
CA PRO A 523 1.22 -28.75 13.09
C PRO A 523 2.19 -27.56 13.26
N TYR A 524 1.66 -26.32 13.35
CA TYR A 524 2.40 -25.10 13.72
C TYR A 524 2.05 -24.63 15.14
N ALA A 525 1.18 -25.35 15.88
CA ALA A 525 0.71 -24.93 17.19
C ALA A 525 1.87 -24.74 18.18
N GLY A 526 1.88 -23.59 18.88
CA GLY A 526 2.93 -23.22 19.82
C GLY A 526 4.22 -22.66 19.18
N ILE A 527 4.50 -22.87 17.89
CA ILE A 527 5.82 -22.52 17.29
C ILE A 527 6.17 -21.02 17.40
N TYR A 528 5.15 -20.15 17.44
CA TYR A 528 5.29 -18.68 17.57
C TYR A 528 5.01 -18.15 18.99
N SER A 529 4.25 -18.89 19.80
CA SER A 529 3.61 -18.40 21.03
C SER A 529 4.00 -19.15 22.30
N SER A 530 4.51 -20.38 22.18
CA SER A 530 5.02 -21.22 23.26
C SER A 530 5.95 -22.31 22.67
N PRO A 531 7.17 -21.97 22.21
CA PRO A 531 8.04 -22.91 21.50
C PRO A 531 8.47 -24.13 22.34
N GLU A 532 8.26 -24.10 23.66
CA GLU A 532 8.51 -25.21 24.58
C GLU A 532 7.49 -26.37 24.46
N VAL A 533 6.36 -26.15 23.78
CA VAL A 533 5.34 -27.19 23.49
C VAL A 533 5.22 -27.51 22.00
N TYR A 534 6.29 -27.26 21.23
CA TYR A 534 6.38 -27.58 19.81
C TYR A 534 7.19 -28.86 19.54
N PRO A 535 6.75 -29.76 18.64
CA PRO A 535 5.40 -29.84 18.05
C PRO A 535 4.35 -30.19 19.12
N ALA A 536 3.10 -29.80 18.88
CA ALA A 536 2.00 -30.03 19.81
C ALA A 536 1.66 -31.53 19.95
N GLU A 537 1.04 -31.91 21.08
CA GLU A 537 0.59 -33.28 21.29
C GLU A 537 -0.51 -33.66 20.28
N LEU A 538 -0.34 -34.79 19.59
CA LEU A 538 -1.27 -35.27 18.58
C LEU A 538 -2.68 -35.48 19.15
N THR A 539 -3.67 -34.83 18.55
CA THR A 539 -5.08 -35.09 18.83
C THR A 539 -5.49 -36.45 18.26
N ALA A 540 -6.45 -37.12 18.89
CA ALA A 540 -7.01 -38.35 18.35
C ALA A 540 -8.13 -38.05 17.32
N PRO A 541 -8.26 -38.86 16.25
CA PRO A 541 -9.47 -38.90 15.41
C PRO A 541 -10.76 -39.06 16.22
N ASP A 542 -11.77 -38.27 15.87
CA ASP A 542 -13.06 -38.22 16.56
C ASP A 542 -14.24 -38.36 15.56
N ASP A 543 -15.46 -38.11 16.04
CA ASP A 543 -16.70 -38.16 15.26
C ASP A 543 -16.78 -37.10 14.14
N ALA A 544 -15.91 -36.08 14.17
CA ALA A 544 -15.81 -35.05 13.15
C ALA A 544 -14.72 -35.34 12.09
N GLY A 545 -13.79 -36.25 12.38
CA GLY A 545 -12.88 -36.78 11.38
C GLY A 545 -11.41 -36.89 11.83
N PHE A 546 -10.52 -36.79 10.84
CA PHE A 546 -9.08 -36.96 11.02
C PHE A 546 -8.27 -36.09 10.06
N GLN A 547 -7.01 -35.87 10.40
CA GLN A 547 -6.01 -35.24 9.54
C GLN A 547 -4.90 -36.26 9.23
N VAL A 548 -4.37 -36.21 8.00
CA VAL A 548 -3.23 -37.00 7.54
C VAL A 548 -2.11 -36.06 7.12
N MET A 549 -0.98 -36.13 7.82
CA MET A 549 0.27 -35.50 7.42
C MET A 549 1.13 -36.57 6.73
N PHE A 550 1.59 -36.32 5.50
CA PHE A 550 2.45 -37.28 4.77
C PHE A 550 3.92 -37.16 5.19
N ALA A 551 4.14 -37.35 6.49
CA ALA A 551 5.43 -37.39 7.16
C ALA A 551 5.36 -38.37 8.33
N GLY A 552 6.44 -39.10 8.59
CA GLY A 552 6.59 -39.95 9.78
C GLY A 552 6.91 -39.20 11.08
N ASP A 553 6.73 -37.88 11.13
CA ASP A 553 6.94 -37.03 12.30
C ASP A 553 5.92 -35.85 12.26
N PRO A 554 5.33 -35.44 13.40
CA PRO A 554 4.38 -34.31 13.48
C PRO A 554 5.00 -32.92 13.28
N ASP A 555 6.34 -32.75 13.25
CA ASP A 555 6.99 -31.51 12.85
C ASP A 555 7.19 -31.47 11.31
N PRO A 556 6.40 -30.65 10.57
CA PRO A 556 6.46 -30.56 9.10
C PRO A 556 7.74 -29.88 8.57
N TYR A 557 8.67 -29.49 9.44
CA TYR A 557 9.99 -28.94 9.10
C TYR A 557 11.15 -29.92 9.31
N THR A 558 10.87 -31.15 9.76
CA THR A 558 11.88 -32.23 9.83
C THR A 558 12.44 -32.59 8.45
N ALA A 559 13.76 -32.79 8.37
CA ALA A 559 14.44 -32.95 7.08
C ALA A 559 14.25 -34.33 6.41
N ASP A 560 13.67 -35.29 7.13
CA ASP A 560 13.61 -36.70 6.74
C ASP A 560 12.26 -37.13 6.14
N SER A 561 11.22 -36.29 6.19
CA SER A 561 9.90 -36.54 5.57
C SER A 561 9.96 -36.50 4.03
N ASP A 562 9.09 -37.28 3.37
CA ASP A 562 8.79 -37.01 1.96
C ASP A 562 8.06 -35.66 1.82
N ARG A 563 8.26 -35.01 0.68
CA ARG A 563 7.72 -33.69 0.34
C ARG A 563 7.20 -33.74 -1.09
N ALA A 564 6.48 -34.81 -1.42
CA ALA A 564 5.77 -34.98 -2.67
C ALA A 564 4.40 -34.28 -2.64
N ASP A 565 3.98 -33.77 -3.79
CA ASP A 565 2.60 -33.35 -4.10
C ASP A 565 1.76 -34.63 -4.24
N MET A 566 0.78 -34.84 -3.36
CA MET A 566 0.03 -36.11 -3.28
C MET A 566 -1.38 -35.97 -3.86
N HIS A 567 -1.97 -37.09 -4.25
CA HIS A 567 -3.37 -37.07 -4.65
C HIS A 567 -4.28 -36.99 -3.42
N ALA A 568 -5.40 -36.26 -3.54
CA ALA A 568 -6.43 -36.24 -2.51
C ALA A 568 -6.94 -37.66 -2.19
N LEU A 569 -7.01 -37.99 -0.90
CA LEU A 569 -7.62 -39.21 -0.38
C LEU A 569 -9.08 -39.32 -0.86
N LYS A 570 -9.52 -40.53 -1.21
CA LYS A 570 -10.92 -40.79 -1.52
C LYS A 570 -11.56 -41.45 -0.33
N VAL A 571 -12.27 -40.66 0.48
CA VAL A 571 -13.01 -41.18 1.62
C VAL A 571 -14.51 -41.19 1.30
N THR A 572 -15.15 -42.32 1.58
CA THR A 572 -16.61 -42.53 1.43
C THR A 572 -17.17 -43.12 2.72
N ALA A 573 -18.47 -42.99 2.99
CA ALA A 573 -19.03 -43.38 4.28
C ALA A 573 -20.44 -44.02 4.18
N THR A 574 -20.98 -44.44 5.33
CA THR A 574 -22.34 -44.98 5.47
C THR A 574 -23.43 -43.97 5.04
N PRO A 575 -24.57 -44.42 4.48
CA PRO A 575 -25.64 -43.51 4.05
C PRO A 575 -26.23 -42.70 5.21
N GLY A 576 -25.97 -41.39 5.21
CA GLY A 576 -26.31 -40.47 6.30
C GLY A 576 -25.09 -39.64 6.74
N VAL A 577 -23.90 -40.22 6.62
CA VAL A 577 -22.62 -39.54 6.83
C VAL A 577 -22.25 -38.73 5.58
N THR A 578 -21.90 -37.46 5.75
CA THR A 578 -21.24 -36.66 4.70
C THR A 578 -19.74 -36.64 4.95
N VAL A 579 -18.94 -36.65 3.89
CA VAL A 579 -17.48 -36.55 3.96
C VAL A 579 -17.01 -35.41 3.06
N ASN A 580 -16.10 -34.57 3.55
CA ASN A 580 -15.33 -33.62 2.75
C ASN A 580 -13.83 -33.91 2.95
N VAL A 581 -13.05 -33.89 1.87
CA VAL A 581 -11.58 -34.06 1.92
C VAL A 581 -10.95 -32.78 1.40
N GLY A 582 -10.23 -32.10 2.28
CA GLY A 582 -9.47 -30.89 1.98
C GLY A 582 -7.97 -31.11 2.12
N GLU A 583 -7.23 -30.04 1.90
CA GLU A 583 -5.77 -30.04 1.73
C GLU A 583 -5.22 -28.76 2.40
N THR A 584 -4.80 -28.86 3.65
CA THR A 584 -4.27 -27.76 4.47
C THR A 584 -2.83 -27.39 4.11
N ALA A 585 -2.09 -28.31 3.49
CA ALA A 585 -0.81 -28.05 2.86
C ALA A 585 -0.61 -28.92 1.62
N LYS A 586 -0.20 -28.29 0.52
CA LYS A 586 0.22 -28.94 -0.72
C LYS A 586 1.70 -29.26 -0.65
N GLY A 587 2.08 -30.53 -0.74
CA GLY A 587 3.49 -30.93 -0.80
C GLY A 587 4.21 -30.47 -2.08
N GLY A 588 5.53 -30.69 -2.14
CA GLY A 588 6.31 -30.43 -3.35
C GLY A 588 7.02 -29.06 -3.40
N PRO A 589 7.40 -28.58 -4.59
CA PRO A 589 7.98 -27.25 -4.76
C PRO A 589 7.00 -26.14 -4.33
N ALA A 590 7.47 -25.20 -3.51
CA ALA A 590 6.70 -24.03 -3.12
C ALA A 590 6.31 -23.17 -4.34
N ASP A 591 5.07 -22.69 -4.36
CA ASP A 591 4.49 -21.92 -5.48
C ASP A 591 4.82 -20.40 -5.37
N ASN A 592 5.85 -20.02 -4.60
CA ASN A 592 6.19 -18.63 -4.27
C ASN A 592 6.52 -17.73 -5.48
N ALA A 593 6.76 -18.34 -6.65
CA ALA A 593 6.96 -17.65 -7.92
C ALA A 593 5.63 -17.24 -8.63
N GLY A 594 4.50 -17.87 -8.31
CA GLY A 594 3.22 -17.68 -9.00
C GLY A 594 3.25 -18.03 -10.50
N ALA A 595 2.17 -17.74 -11.20
CA ALA A 595 2.10 -17.87 -12.65
C ALA A 595 2.85 -16.69 -13.31
N ALA A 596 4.08 -16.93 -13.77
CA ALA A 596 4.94 -15.91 -14.34
C ALA A 596 4.75 -15.75 -15.87
N HIS A 597 4.39 -14.54 -16.30
CA HIS A 597 4.17 -14.17 -17.70
C HIS A 597 5.21 -13.13 -18.16
N THR A 598 5.93 -13.40 -19.25
CA THR A 598 6.81 -12.41 -19.88
C THR A 598 5.96 -11.37 -20.61
N THR A 599 6.02 -10.12 -20.15
CA THR A 599 5.35 -8.99 -20.81
C THR A 599 6.15 -8.51 -22.02
N GLY A 600 5.57 -7.57 -22.78
CA GLY A 600 6.30 -6.79 -23.79
C GLY A 600 7.01 -5.55 -23.25
N ASN A 601 6.97 -5.29 -21.93
CA ASN A 601 7.54 -4.10 -21.29
C ASN A 601 8.96 -4.37 -20.75
N HIS A 602 9.85 -3.38 -20.76
CA HIS A 602 11.22 -3.48 -20.23
C HIS A 602 11.48 -2.49 -19.10
N ALA A 603 12.10 -2.94 -18.01
CA ALA A 603 12.36 -2.10 -16.84
C ALA A 603 13.19 -0.81 -17.17
N PRO A 604 12.77 0.39 -16.69
CA PRO A 604 13.38 1.67 -17.02
C PRO A 604 14.89 1.80 -16.74
N VAL A 605 15.63 2.45 -17.63
CA VAL A 605 17.07 2.72 -17.45
C VAL A 605 17.29 4.03 -16.72
N VAL A 606 17.63 3.95 -15.43
CA VAL A 606 17.84 5.11 -14.54
C VAL A 606 19.32 5.51 -14.45
N ARG A 607 19.58 6.80 -14.20
CA ARG A 607 20.89 7.39 -13.92
C ARG A 607 20.83 8.43 -12.82
N ALA A 608 21.53 8.16 -11.72
CA ALA A 608 21.77 9.06 -10.60
C ALA A 608 22.91 10.05 -10.91
N PRO A 609 23.00 11.19 -10.21
CA PRO A 609 24.11 12.12 -10.37
C PRO A 609 25.38 11.61 -9.67
N ALA A 610 26.56 11.93 -10.21
CA ALA A 610 27.83 11.41 -9.69
C ALA A 610 28.11 11.76 -8.21
N ASN A 611 28.67 10.80 -7.47
CA ASN A 611 29.09 10.94 -6.07
C ASN A 611 29.85 12.25 -5.76
N LYS A 612 29.53 12.90 -4.63
CA LYS A 612 30.15 14.17 -4.17
C LYS A 612 30.47 14.16 -2.68
N THR A 613 31.16 15.21 -2.25
CA THR A 613 31.25 15.60 -0.84
C THR A 613 30.47 16.91 -0.65
N ILE A 614 29.48 16.92 0.25
CA ILE A 614 28.64 18.08 0.59
C ILE A 614 29.03 18.67 1.96
N PRO A 615 28.77 19.96 2.21
CA PRO A 615 28.95 20.56 3.54
C PRO A 615 27.84 20.17 4.52
N LEU A 616 28.16 20.17 5.81
CA LEU A 616 27.20 19.97 6.92
C LEU A 616 26.08 21.03 6.88
N ARG A 617 24.89 20.64 7.37
CA ARG A 617 23.75 21.56 7.62
C ARG A 617 23.48 22.57 6.49
N THR A 618 23.51 22.11 5.24
CA THR A 618 23.39 22.96 4.05
C THR A 618 22.46 22.32 3.01
N PRO A 619 21.43 23.01 2.51
CA PRO A 619 20.53 22.47 1.49
C PRO A 619 21.25 22.01 0.21
N PHE A 620 20.69 20.99 -0.46
CA PHE A 620 21.22 20.47 -1.72
C PHE A 620 20.12 20.03 -2.69
N THR A 621 20.43 20.05 -4.00
CA THR A 621 19.53 19.57 -5.05
C THR A 621 20.12 18.34 -5.75
N LEU A 622 19.41 17.23 -5.73
CA LEU A 622 19.70 16.08 -6.60
C LEU A 622 18.91 16.20 -7.91
N ARG A 623 19.50 15.69 -9.00
CA ARG A 623 18.86 15.55 -10.31
C ARG A 623 19.49 14.35 -11.00
N GLY A 624 18.70 13.32 -11.25
CA GLY A 624 19.04 12.24 -12.17
C GLY A 624 18.28 12.36 -13.48
N SER A 625 18.12 11.22 -14.15
CA SER A 625 17.32 11.04 -15.37
C SER A 625 16.96 9.56 -15.52
N GLY A 626 15.82 9.25 -16.11
CA GLY A 626 15.50 7.93 -16.64
C GLY A 626 15.27 7.99 -18.15
N THR A 627 15.40 6.84 -18.81
CA THR A 627 14.93 6.60 -20.18
C THR A 627 14.27 5.25 -20.23
N ASP A 628 13.05 5.21 -20.74
CA ASP A 628 12.31 3.99 -20.96
C ASP A 628 12.72 3.32 -22.30
N PRO A 629 12.83 1.97 -22.39
CA PRO A 629 13.18 1.30 -23.65
C PRO A 629 12.04 1.27 -24.68
N ASP A 630 10.80 1.14 -24.23
CA ASP A 630 9.61 1.01 -25.09
C ASP A 630 8.98 2.38 -25.42
N GLY A 631 9.31 3.40 -24.63
CA GLY A 631 9.03 4.81 -24.88
C GLY A 631 8.10 5.47 -23.86
N ASP A 632 7.84 4.80 -22.73
CA ASP A 632 6.82 5.22 -21.77
C ASP A 632 7.20 6.42 -20.90
N HIS A 633 6.16 7.03 -20.31
CA HIS A 633 6.30 8.20 -19.47
C HIS A 633 6.71 7.79 -18.04
N LEU A 634 7.96 8.12 -17.69
CA LEU A 634 8.49 7.78 -16.36
C LEU A 634 8.04 8.73 -15.24
N THR A 635 7.56 8.16 -14.13
CA THR A 635 7.49 8.85 -12.83
C THR A 635 8.72 8.51 -11.97
N PHE A 636 9.06 9.38 -11.01
CA PHE A 636 10.30 9.30 -10.23
C PHE A 636 10.08 9.52 -8.73
N LEU A 637 10.82 8.78 -7.91
CA LEU A 637 10.99 9.00 -6.47
C LEU A 637 12.47 9.16 -6.10
N TRP A 638 12.73 9.91 -5.03
CA TRP A 638 14.05 10.09 -4.43
C TRP A 638 13.99 9.68 -2.97
N GLU A 639 14.55 8.53 -2.66
CA GLU A 639 14.52 7.86 -1.35
C GLU A 639 15.90 7.96 -0.70
N GLN A 640 15.96 8.20 0.62
CA GLN A 640 17.19 7.99 1.37
C GLN A 640 17.31 6.49 1.69
N ASN A 641 18.54 5.95 1.65
CA ASN A 641 18.81 4.52 1.76
C ASN A 641 19.84 4.22 2.89
N ASP A 642 19.84 5.07 3.93
CA ASP A 642 20.66 4.92 5.13
C ASP A 642 19.86 4.24 6.22
N ILE A 643 20.18 2.97 6.50
CA ILE A 643 19.57 2.16 7.57
C ILE A 643 19.88 2.74 8.96
N GLY A 644 18.89 2.79 9.84
CA GLY A 644 19.04 3.16 11.25
C GLY A 644 19.54 2.02 12.14
N GLY A 645 20.14 2.36 13.29
CA GLY A 645 20.63 1.39 14.27
C GLY A 645 19.52 0.79 15.13
N ASP A 646 19.89 -0.23 15.91
CA ASP A 646 19.08 -1.14 16.72
C ASP A 646 17.89 -0.45 17.43
N ASP A 647 18.15 0.65 18.16
CA ASP A 647 17.14 1.40 18.95
C ASP A 647 16.19 2.30 18.12
N GLY A 648 16.33 2.36 16.79
CA GLY A 648 15.66 3.32 15.93
C GLY A 648 16.06 4.78 16.23
N THR A 649 15.26 5.76 15.80
CA THR A 649 15.43 7.18 16.18
C THR A 649 14.13 7.97 16.04
N ALA A 650 13.53 8.35 17.18
CA ALA A 650 12.36 9.22 17.26
C ALA A 650 12.41 10.41 16.27
N LEU A 651 11.30 10.67 15.58
CA LEU A 651 11.14 11.71 14.58
C LEU A 651 11.58 13.07 15.13
N VAL A 652 11.06 13.45 16.30
CA VAL A 652 11.25 14.77 16.92
C VAL A 652 12.56 14.94 17.73
N ASP A 653 13.52 14.03 17.60
CA ASP A 653 14.87 14.24 18.14
C ASP A 653 15.75 15.11 17.22
N ASN A 654 16.52 16.00 17.84
CA ASN A 654 17.56 16.82 17.21
C ASN A 654 18.93 16.11 17.13
N THR A 655 19.05 14.91 17.72
CA THR A 655 20.30 14.16 17.92
C THR A 655 20.40 12.95 16.98
N LYS A 656 19.90 13.08 15.75
CA LYS A 656 19.97 12.02 14.73
C LYS A 656 21.43 11.75 14.33
N GLU A 657 21.99 10.64 14.80
CA GLU A 657 23.38 10.22 14.54
C GLU A 657 23.51 9.22 13.38
N ASN A 658 22.45 8.48 13.05
CA ASN A 658 22.42 7.52 11.95
C ASN A 658 21.01 7.47 11.32
N GLY A 659 20.81 6.58 10.35
CA GLY A 659 19.50 6.30 9.76
C GLY A 659 18.95 7.41 8.86
N PRO A 660 17.66 7.35 8.51
CA PRO A 660 17.03 8.29 7.59
C PRO A 660 16.77 9.67 8.22
N LEU A 661 16.98 10.70 7.42
CA LEU A 661 16.79 12.12 7.76
C LEU A 661 15.77 12.82 6.85
N PHE A 662 15.44 12.24 5.69
CA PHE A 662 14.60 12.84 4.66
C PHE A 662 13.44 11.90 4.28
N ARG A 663 12.19 12.31 4.56
CA ARG A 663 10.95 11.66 4.09
C ARG A 663 10.94 11.50 2.57
N VAL A 664 10.24 10.51 1.99
CA VAL A 664 10.33 10.23 0.54
C VAL A 664 9.70 11.34 -0.32
N PHE A 665 8.55 11.87 0.10
CA PHE A 665 7.92 13.03 -0.53
C PHE A 665 8.23 14.32 0.24
N GLY A 666 8.65 15.39 -0.44
CA GLY A 666 8.95 16.68 0.22
C GLY A 666 7.73 17.45 0.77
N SER A 667 6.53 16.91 0.60
CA SER A 667 5.24 17.44 1.05
C SER A 667 4.56 16.45 1.99
N TYR A 668 4.06 16.94 3.12
CA TYR A 668 3.13 16.24 4.01
C TYR A 668 1.83 15.90 3.26
N ALA A 669 1.36 14.65 3.33
CA ALA A 669 0.03 14.27 2.87
C ALA A 669 -1.00 14.62 3.95
N ASP A 670 -1.91 15.54 3.65
CA ASP A 670 -2.94 16.03 4.58
C ASP A 670 -4.24 15.23 4.43
N VAL A 671 -4.08 13.90 4.47
CA VAL A 671 -5.15 12.88 4.51
C VAL A 671 -5.66 12.80 5.94
N SER A 672 -6.98 12.71 6.11
CA SER A 672 -7.61 12.38 7.40
C SER A 672 -8.33 11.04 7.32
N ASP A 673 -8.73 10.46 8.46
CA ASP A 673 -9.41 9.16 8.55
C ASP A 673 -10.65 9.11 7.64
N GLN A 674 -11.41 10.21 7.57
CA GLN A 674 -12.57 10.34 6.69
C GLN A 674 -12.16 10.39 5.20
N ASP A 675 -11.03 11.01 4.88
CA ASP A 675 -10.51 11.01 3.50
C ASP A 675 -10.01 9.61 3.12
N ALA A 676 -9.39 8.89 4.06
CA ALA A 676 -8.84 7.55 3.85
C ALA A 676 -9.90 6.45 3.67
N SER A 677 -11.15 6.65 4.13
CA SER A 677 -12.28 5.76 3.81
C SER A 677 -12.76 5.84 2.34
N HIS A 678 -12.05 6.60 1.51
CA HIS A 678 -12.22 6.66 0.06
C HIS A 678 -10.97 6.10 -0.67
N SER A 679 -11.16 5.48 -1.84
CA SER A 679 -10.10 4.77 -2.59
C SER A 679 -10.07 5.24 -4.06
N PRO A 680 -8.96 5.81 -4.55
CA PRO A 680 -7.79 6.29 -3.80
C PRO A 680 -8.10 7.44 -2.81
N ALA A 681 -7.30 7.60 -1.76
CA ALA A 681 -7.54 8.66 -0.79
C ALA A 681 -7.16 10.07 -1.34
N PRO A 682 -7.91 11.13 -0.97
CA PRO A 682 -7.52 12.53 -1.10
C PRO A 682 -6.11 12.82 -0.57
N GLY A 683 -5.39 13.73 -1.22
CA GLY A 683 -4.20 14.34 -0.62
C GLY A 683 -2.97 13.42 -0.48
N GLN A 684 -3.06 12.14 -0.85
CA GLN A 684 -1.91 11.25 -1.02
C GLN A 684 -0.89 11.84 -2.00
N ASN A 685 0.39 11.71 -1.66
CA ASN A 685 1.46 11.91 -2.61
C ASN A 685 1.52 10.73 -3.60
N HIS A 686 1.90 11.05 -4.84
CA HIS A 686 2.28 10.06 -5.84
C HIS A 686 3.62 10.45 -6.46
N ALA A 687 4.30 9.48 -7.07
CA ALA A 687 5.51 9.70 -7.86
C ALA A 687 5.28 10.76 -8.95
N ARG A 688 6.33 11.50 -9.30
CA ARG A 688 6.20 12.71 -10.15
C ARG A 688 7.12 12.62 -11.36
N GLY A 689 6.74 13.21 -12.50
CA GLY A 689 7.55 13.23 -13.74
C GLY A 689 8.87 14.04 -13.67
N SER A 690 9.42 14.28 -12.48
CA SER A 690 10.62 15.09 -12.24
C SER A 690 11.64 14.33 -11.40
N ALA A 691 12.68 13.81 -12.05
CA ALA A 691 13.88 13.24 -11.40
C ALA A 691 14.76 14.27 -10.63
N LEU A 692 14.24 15.47 -10.32
CA LEU A 692 14.86 16.48 -9.47
C LEU A 692 14.10 16.62 -8.14
N ARG A 693 14.85 16.60 -7.02
CA ARG A 693 14.37 16.94 -5.69
C ARG A 693 15.36 17.87 -4.95
N ASN A 694 14.85 18.73 -4.09
CA ASN A 694 15.64 19.51 -3.14
C ASN A 694 15.51 18.89 -1.74
N PHE A 695 16.56 19.02 -0.94
CA PHE A 695 16.65 18.54 0.43
C PHE A 695 17.17 19.70 1.31
N PRO A 696 16.35 20.29 2.20
CA PRO A 696 14.90 20.08 2.33
C PRO A 696 14.13 20.48 1.07
N ASP A 697 12.82 20.19 0.99
CA ASP A 697 11.98 20.77 -0.05
C ASP A 697 12.14 22.31 -0.14
N LEU A 698 12.04 22.82 -1.37
CA LEU A 698 12.26 24.24 -1.66
C LEU A 698 11.27 25.15 -0.93
N GLY A 699 10.02 24.72 -0.70
CA GLY A 699 9.04 25.44 0.11
C GLY A 699 9.48 25.59 1.57
N GLN A 700 10.08 24.54 2.13
CA GLN A 700 10.61 24.55 3.50
C GLN A 700 11.87 25.42 3.63
N ILE A 701 12.75 25.40 2.63
CA ILE A 701 13.90 26.32 2.54
C ILE A 701 13.41 27.78 2.45
N LEU A 702 12.40 28.05 1.62
CA LEU A 702 11.86 29.40 1.41
C LEU A 702 11.08 29.96 2.63
N SER A 703 10.48 29.10 3.44
CA SER A 703 9.87 29.51 4.72
C SER A 703 10.89 29.62 5.86
N GLY A 704 12.11 29.11 5.68
CA GLY A 704 13.15 29.03 6.70
C GLY A 704 12.93 27.89 7.71
N ASN A 705 12.00 26.97 7.43
CA ASN A 705 11.65 25.84 8.29
C ASN A 705 12.67 24.69 8.16
N THR A 706 13.94 24.95 8.49
CA THR A 706 15.03 23.99 8.36
C THR A 706 16.00 24.10 9.53
N ASN A 707 16.67 23.00 9.86
CA ASN A 707 17.73 23.00 10.88
C ASN A 707 19.04 23.67 10.41
N ALA A 708 19.14 24.21 9.18
CA ALA A 708 20.41 24.68 8.60
C ALA A 708 21.14 25.73 9.47
N ARG A 709 20.41 26.76 9.92
CA ARG A 709 20.95 27.94 10.62
C ARG A 709 21.37 27.63 12.07
N THR A 710 20.63 26.79 12.75
CA THR A 710 20.76 26.44 14.19
C THR A 710 21.50 25.12 14.41
N GLY A 711 21.21 24.12 13.58
CA GLY A 711 21.48 22.70 13.82
C GLY A 711 20.37 22.01 14.60
N ARG A 712 19.22 22.67 14.76
CA ARG A 712 18.07 22.22 15.54
C ARG A 712 16.75 22.72 14.97
N CYS A 713 15.72 21.88 15.03
CA CYS A 713 14.33 22.24 14.78
C CYS A 713 13.67 22.82 16.06
N PRO A 714 12.43 23.35 15.97
CA PRO A 714 11.65 23.73 17.16
C PRO A 714 11.46 22.54 18.12
N ALA A 715 11.18 22.82 19.40
CA ALA A 715 10.76 21.78 20.33
C ALA A 715 9.34 21.32 19.98
N ALA A 716 9.13 20.01 19.92
CA ALA A 716 7.81 19.39 19.79
C ALA A 716 7.02 19.47 21.12
N PRO A 717 5.72 19.13 21.13
CA PRO A 717 5.00 18.78 22.36
C PRO A 717 5.74 17.68 23.15
N ALA A 718 5.44 17.55 24.44
CA ALA A 718 5.96 16.44 25.23
C ALA A 718 5.35 15.11 24.74
N ASN A 719 6.11 14.01 24.84
CA ASN A 719 5.50 12.69 24.80
C ASN A 719 4.92 12.37 26.19
N ASP A 720 3.64 12.69 26.36
CA ASP A 720 2.83 12.31 27.50
C ASP A 720 1.99 11.08 27.11
N PRO A 721 2.16 9.91 27.77
CA PRO A 721 1.38 8.71 27.48
C PRO A 721 -0.12 8.88 27.69
N ASP A 722 -0.51 9.68 28.69
CA ASP A 722 -1.89 9.90 29.16
C ASP A 722 -2.56 11.08 28.45
N SER A 723 -1.78 11.95 27.81
CA SER A 723 -2.27 13.14 27.10
C SER A 723 -1.53 13.35 25.78
N TYR A 724 -1.78 12.47 24.80
CA TYR A 724 -1.21 12.59 23.46
C TYR A 724 -1.58 13.93 22.81
N VAL A 725 -0.57 14.62 22.26
CA VAL A 725 -0.73 15.84 21.47
C VAL A 725 0.01 15.63 20.13
N PRO A 726 -0.70 15.59 19.00
CA PRO A 726 -0.09 15.47 17.68
C PRO A 726 0.97 16.56 17.42
N VAL A 727 2.09 16.16 16.82
CA VAL A 727 3.18 17.08 16.52
C VAL A 727 2.75 18.02 15.38
N PRO A 728 2.77 19.35 15.56
CA PRO A 728 2.32 20.27 14.51
C PRO A 728 3.11 20.11 13.21
N VAL A 729 2.41 20.06 12.07
CA VAL A 729 2.99 19.83 10.73
C VAL A 729 4.24 20.67 10.39
N PRO A 730 4.38 21.96 10.78
CA PRO A 730 5.63 22.70 10.59
C PRO A 730 6.83 22.09 11.34
N ILE A 731 6.61 21.52 12.52
CA ILE A 731 7.63 20.85 13.35
C ILE A 731 7.98 19.49 12.72
N VAL A 732 6.98 18.68 12.36
CA VAL A 732 7.15 17.41 11.60
C VAL A 732 8.00 17.62 10.35
N ASN A 733 7.67 18.62 9.53
CA ASN A 733 8.41 18.94 8.31
C ASN A 733 9.90 19.25 8.57
N CYS A 734 10.23 20.02 9.61
CA CYS A 734 11.62 20.33 9.94
C CYS A 734 12.42 19.08 10.35
N PHE A 735 11.80 18.18 11.13
CA PHE A 735 12.43 16.96 11.63
C PHE A 735 12.53 15.83 10.59
N SER A 736 11.63 15.82 9.62
CA SER A 736 11.58 14.85 8.51
C SER A 736 12.33 15.28 7.25
N GLU A 737 12.87 16.51 7.20
CA GLU A 737 13.83 16.95 6.19
C GLU A 737 15.09 17.53 6.87
N PHE A 738 15.71 16.74 7.74
CA PHE A 738 16.74 17.18 8.68
C PHE A 738 18.14 17.17 8.04
N LEU A 739 18.80 18.33 7.87
CA LEU A 739 20.14 18.34 7.28
C LEU A 739 21.19 17.75 8.24
N PRO A 740 22.15 16.93 7.75
CA PRO A 740 23.07 16.20 8.60
C PRO A 740 23.93 17.13 9.46
N THR A 741 24.02 16.77 10.74
CA THR A 741 24.86 17.45 11.75
C THR A 741 26.20 16.74 11.92
N LYS A 742 27.07 17.26 12.80
CA LYS A 742 28.46 16.78 12.91
C LYS A 742 28.56 15.31 13.36
N GLY A 743 27.64 14.86 14.22
CA GLY A 743 27.60 13.47 14.70
C GLY A 743 27.10 12.45 13.68
N TYR A 744 26.40 12.90 12.63
CA TYR A 744 25.71 12.01 11.71
C TYR A 744 26.68 11.20 10.81
N VAL A 745 26.51 9.87 10.78
CA VAL A 745 27.40 8.92 10.06
C VAL A 745 26.81 8.32 8.77
N GLY A 746 25.50 8.45 8.55
CA GLY A 746 24.77 7.72 7.51
C GLY A 746 24.14 6.46 8.07
N THR A 747 24.24 5.37 7.33
CA THR A 747 23.99 3.99 7.79
C THR A 747 24.62 3.73 9.17
N ALA A 748 23.92 3.00 10.05
CA ALA A 748 24.46 2.54 11.32
C ALA A 748 25.83 1.83 11.18
N GLY A 749 26.68 1.94 12.20
CA GLY A 749 28.05 1.41 12.20
C GLY A 749 29.03 2.06 11.20
N SER A 750 28.60 3.01 10.36
CA SER A 750 29.44 3.63 9.33
C SER A 750 30.63 4.41 9.90
N LYS A 751 31.84 4.04 9.45
CA LYS A 751 33.09 4.77 9.74
C LYS A 751 33.34 5.93 8.77
N THR A 752 32.43 6.23 7.84
CA THR A 752 32.61 7.29 6.83
C THR A 752 31.30 8.05 6.62
N PRO A 753 31.10 9.19 7.31
CA PRO A 753 29.92 10.04 7.17
C PRO A 753 29.50 10.31 5.73
N ALA A 754 28.32 9.81 5.36
CA ALA A 754 27.70 10.02 4.06
C ALA A 754 26.17 9.97 4.18
N LEU A 755 25.47 10.51 3.18
CA LEU A 755 24.10 10.15 2.85
C LEU A 755 24.13 9.22 1.63
N HIS A 756 23.26 8.22 1.60
CA HIS A 756 23.00 7.37 0.45
C HIS A 756 21.58 7.64 -0.04
N PHE A 757 21.43 7.96 -1.33
CA PHE A 757 20.12 8.17 -1.97
C PHE A 757 19.96 7.27 -3.18
N ARG A 758 18.76 6.74 -3.34
CA ARG A 758 18.32 5.99 -4.52
C ARG A 758 17.35 6.85 -5.32
N LEU A 759 17.55 6.90 -6.63
CA LEU A 759 16.55 7.39 -7.58
C LEU A 759 15.84 6.16 -8.13
N THR A 760 14.54 6.07 -7.90
CA THR A 760 13.68 5.02 -8.43
C THR A 760 12.80 5.64 -9.53
N ALA A 761 12.63 4.94 -10.66
CA ALA A 761 11.72 5.32 -11.73
C ALA A 761 10.76 4.17 -12.05
N ARG A 762 9.51 4.53 -12.36
CA ARG A 762 8.42 3.62 -12.77
C ARG A 762 7.96 4.04 -14.16
N ASP A 763 7.57 3.08 -14.99
CA ASP A 763 6.84 3.33 -16.25
C ASP A 763 5.31 3.40 -16.07
N ASP A 764 4.80 2.92 -14.94
CA ASP A 764 3.37 2.83 -14.62
C ASP A 764 2.59 2.12 -15.75
N VAL A 765 3.11 0.96 -16.24
CA VAL A 765 2.46 0.07 -17.22
C VAL A 765 1.35 -0.76 -16.56
N PRO A 766 0.08 -0.62 -17.01
CA PRO A 766 -0.99 -1.53 -16.59
C PRO A 766 -0.70 -2.97 -17.04
N GLY A 767 -0.55 -3.88 -16.07
CA GLY A 767 -0.26 -5.29 -16.32
C GLY A 767 1.21 -5.70 -16.31
N GLY A 768 2.08 -4.89 -15.69
CA GLY A 768 3.48 -5.24 -15.49
C GLY A 768 4.37 -4.01 -15.45
N GLY A 769 4.21 -3.21 -14.39
CA GLY A 769 5.02 -2.02 -14.16
C GLY A 769 6.50 -2.36 -14.01
N GLY A 770 7.34 -1.66 -14.76
CA GLY A 770 8.78 -1.78 -14.71
C GLY A 770 9.38 -0.76 -13.75
N VAL A 771 10.20 -1.25 -12.83
CA VAL A 771 10.91 -0.44 -11.84
C VAL A 771 12.43 -0.45 -12.09
N GLY A 772 12.98 0.74 -12.32
CA GLY A 772 14.42 0.98 -12.50
C GLY A 772 15.00 1.82 -11.38
N HIS A 773 16.28 1.65 -11.04
CA HIS A 773 16.94 2.49 -10.04
C HIS A 773 18.45 2.70 -10.26
N ASP A 774 19.00 3.77 -9.68
CA ASP A 774 20.45 4.04 -9.57
C ASP A 774 20.76 4.86 -8.30
N ASP A 775 22.00 4.77 -7.78
CA ASP A 775 22.40 5.29 -6.46
C ASP A 775 23.36 6.49 -6.54
N VAL A 776 23.22 7.42 -5.59
CA VAL A 776 24.21 8.46 -5.30
C VAL A 776 24.58 8.52 -3.81
N ARG A 777 25.88 8.53 -3.55
CA ARG A 777 26.47 8.74 -2.22
C ARG A 777 27.04 10.15 -2.08
N LEU A 778 26.57 10.88 -1.07
CA LEU A 778 27.00 12.21 -0.70
C LEU A 778 27.82 12.16 0.60
N ARG A 779 29.15 12.13 0.49
CA ARG A 779 30.03 12.20 1.67
C ARG A 779 29.85 13.53 2.40
N ILE A 780 29.93 13.50 3.73
CA ILE A 780 29.69 14.68 4.57
C ILE A 780 31.02 15.32 4.98
N SER A 781 31.16 16.62 4.71
CA SER A 781 32.38 17.36 5.03
C SER A 781 32.40 17.83 6.48
N GLN A 782 33.09 17.08 7.33
CA GLN A 782 33.32 17.38 8.75
C GLN A 782 34.11 18.69 9.05
N THR A 783 34.41 19.50 8.02
CA THR A 783 35.12 20.80 8.13
C THR A 783 34.52 21.92 7.26
N ALA A 784 33.34 21.72 6.68
CA ALA A 784 32.67 22.74 5.87
C ALA A 784 31.15 22.76 6.09
N GLY A 785 30.55 23.96 6.02
CA GLY A 785 29.15 24.23 6.33
C GLY A 785 28.95 24.91 7.71
N PRO A 786 27.74 25.41 8.01
CA PRO A 786 26.63 25.58 7.07
C PRO A 786 26.93 26.71 6.07
N PHE A 787 26.58 26.52 4.79
CA PHE A 787 26.63 27.58 3.78
C PHE A 787 25.37 28.43 3.89
N LEU A 788 25.48 29.75 4.05
CA LEU A 788 24.33 30.62 4.38
C LEU A 788 24.38 31.98 3.66
N VAL A 789 23.35 32.34 2.90
CA VAL A 789 23.17 33.65 2.25
C VAL A 789 22.79 34.69 3.29
N SER A 790 23.66 35.67 3.53
CA SER A 790 23.43 36.72 4.55
C SER A 790 22.75 37.97 4.00
N SER A 791 22.83 38.22 2.68
CA SER A 791 22.09 39.30 2.03
C SER A 791 20.59 39.06 2.10
N PHE A 792 19.84 40.07 2.54
CA PHE A 792 18.37 40.05 2.67
C PHE A 792 17.83 38.97 3.63
N ALA A 793 18.63 38.46 4.57
CA ALA A 793 18.20 37.58 5.67
C ALA A 793 17.30 38.29 6.73
N LYS A 794 16.86 39.52 6.46
CA LYS A 794 15.79 40.27 7.17
C LYS A 794 14.89 41.03 6.17
N GLY A 795 14.80 40.52 4.93
CA GLY A 795 14.18 41.19 3.79
C GLY A 795 14.94 42.44 3.35
N GLY A 796 14.24 43.39 2.72
CA GLY A 796 14.82 44.69 2.36
C GLY A 796 14.17 45.38 1.15
N ALA A 797 14.95 46.24 0.49
CA ALA A 797 14.62 46.83 -0.80
C ALA A 797 15.88 47.17 -1.61
N VAL A 798 15.80 47.03 -2.93
CA VAL A 798 16.79 47.49 -3.91
C VAL A 798 16.08 48.24 -5.05
N THR A 799 16.81 49.10 -5.77
CA THR A 799 16.28 49.81 -6.94
C THR A 799 16.66 49.06 -8.22
N GLY A 800 15.71 48.86 -9.12
CA GLY A 800 15.93 48.19 -10.40
C GLY A 800 16.97 48.91 -11.26
N GLY A 801 17.85 48.14 -11.90
CA GLY A 801 18.99 48.66 -12.65
C GLY A 801 20.21 49.06 -11.80
N THR A 802 20.15 48.98 -10.46
CA THR A 802 21.32 49.25 -9.60
C THR A 802 22.10 47.99 -9.28
N THR A 803 23.42 48.12 -9.10
CA THR A 803 24.29 47.05 -8.60
C THR A 803 24.32 47.06 -7.08
N LYS A 804 24.21 45.87 -6.46
CA LYS A 804 24.39 45.65 -5.01
C LYS A 804 25.29 44.44 -4.77
N THR A 805 25.96 44.43 -3.62
CA THR A 805 26.76 43.28 -3.19
C THR A 805 25.86 42.24 -2.54
N ILE A 806 25.82 41.04 -3.11
CA ILE A 806 25.31 39.82 -2.48
C ILE A 806 26.44 39.23 -1.64
N ALA A 807 26.13 38.76 -0.42
CA ALA A 807 27.08 38.17 0.51
C ALA A 807 26.54 36.85 1.11
N TRP A 808 27.47 35.93 1.40
CA TRP A 808 27.19 34.63 2.00
C TRP A 808 28.35 34.15 2.88
N LYS A 809 28.04 33.29 3.86
CA LYS A 809 29.02 32.62 4.72
C LYS A 809 29.61 31.43 3.97
N VAL A 810 30.88 31.54 3.56
CA VAL A 810 31.58 30.49 2.79
C VAL A 810 31.80 29.23 3.63
N ASN A 811 32.16 29.37 4.91
CA ASN A 811 32.33 28.27 5.88
C ASN A 811 33.02 27.02 5.28
N GLY A 812 34.23 27.18 4.75
CA GLY A 812 35.04 26.10 4.17
C GLY A 812 34.60 25.57 2.79
N THR A 813 33.39 25.88 2.33
CA THR A 813 32.82 25.31 1.08
C THR A 813 33.56 25.66 -0.20
N HIS A 814 34.44 26.67 -0.19
CA HIS A 814 35.35 26.95 -1.31
C HIS A 814 36.26 25.77 -1.66
N LYS A 815 36.50 24.85 -0.71
CA LYS A 815 37.22 23.58 -0.94
C LYS A 815 36.35 22.52 -1.65
N LEU A 816 35.03 22.61 -1.52
CA LEU A 816 34.04 21.69 -2.12
C LEU A 816 33.49 22.20 -3.47
N SER A 817 33.52 23.52 -3.69
CA SER A 817 33.33 24.15 -4.99
C SER A 817 33.97 25.54 -5.00
N HIS A 818 34.98 25.75 -5.85
CA HIS A 818 35.72 27.02 -5.96
C HIS A 818 34.88 28.18 -6.54
N ARG A 819 33.72 27.88 -7.14
CA ARG A 819 32.84 28.86 -7.79
C ARG A 819 31.39 28.65 -7.39
N VAL A 820 30.61 29.74 -7.44
CA VAL A 820 29.16 29.76 -7.24
C VAL A 820 28.45 30.43 -8.41
N LYS A 821 27.18 30.09 -8.59
CA LYS A 821 26.21 30.70 -9.51
C LYS A 821 25.14 31.37 -8.64
N ILE A 822 24.80 32.61 -8.94
CA ILE A 822 23.77 33.38 -8.21
C ILE A 822 22.54 33.49 -9.09
N PHE A 823 21.38 33.18 -8.51
CA PHE A 823 20.08 33.25 -9.15
C PHE A 823 19.17 34.23 -8.41
N LEU A 824 18.30 34.91 -9.16
CA LEU A 824 17.26 35.79 -8.68
C LEU A 824 15.90 35.19 -9.05
N SER A 825 15.00 35.06 -8.08
CA SER A 825 13.57 34.94 -8.34
C SER A 825 12.89 36.31 -8.19
N VAL A 826 11.72 36.46 -8.80
CA VAL A 826 10.86 37.66 -8.67
C VAL A 826 9.44 37.33 -8.18
N ASP A 827 9.22 36.06 -7.86
CA ASP A 827 7.95 35.33 -7.71
C ASP A 827 7.97 34.39 -6.48
N ASN A 828 8.74 34.76 -5.47
CA ASN A 828 9.04 33.99 -4.25
C ASN A 828 9.73 32.63 -4.48
N GLY A 829 10.23 32.34 -5.69
CA GLY A 829 11.03 31.15 -5.97
C GLY A 829 10.37 30.13 -6.89
N GLN A 830 9.26 30.50 -7.53
CA GLN A 830 8.63 29.72 -8.60
C GLN A 830 9.54 29.66 -9.85
N SER A 831 10.29 30.72 -10.16
CA SER A 831 11.27 30.74 -11.24
C SER A 831 12.61 31.37 -10.84
N TRP A 832 13.71 30.90 -11.44
CA TRP A 832 15.07 31.28 -11.03
C TRP A 832 15.94 31.70 -12.22
N LYS A 833 16.20 33.00 -12.36
CA LYS A 833 17.08 33.55 -13.40
C LYS A 833 18.51 33.70 -12.88
N LYS A 834 19.49 33.06 -13.55
CA LYS A 834 20.92 33.25 -13.25
C LYS A 834 21.32 34.71 -13.51
N VAL A 835 21.87 35.38 -12.49
CA VAL A 835 22.28 36.81 -12.55
C VAL A 835 23.80 37.02 -12.41
N ALA A 836 24.54 36.07 -11.80
CA ALA A 836 26.01 36.13 -11.74
C ALA A 836 26.64 34.73 -11.62
N ALA A 837 27.96 34.64 -11.86
CA ALA A 837 28.76 33.45 -11.56
C ALA A 837 30.20 33.83 -11.18
N THR A 838 30.61 33.63 -9.93
CA THR A 838 31.86 34.15 -9.34
C THR A 838 32.64 33.06 -8.60
N ALA A 839 33.77 33.43 -7.98
CA ALA A 839 34.47 32.60 -7.00
C ALA A 839 33.61 32.39 -5.73
N ASN A 840 33.87 31.33 -4.97
CA ASN A 840 33.20 31.08 -3.69
C ASN A 840 33.94 31.81 -2.54
N ASP A 841 34.04 33.14 -2.64
CA ASP A 841 34.80 34.00 -1.72
C ASP A 841 33.93 34.76 -0.69
N GLY A 842 32.60 34.60 -0.78
CA GLY A 842 31.62 35.17 0.16
C GLY A 842 30.94 36.44 -0.33
N LYS A 843 31.27 36.96 -1.53
CA LYS A 843 30.67 38.19 -2.05
C LYS A 843 30.61 38.27 -3.58
N ALA A 844 29.58 38.95 -4.11
CA ALA A 844 29.44 39.20 -5.54
C ALA A 844 28.70 40.52 -5.81
N ALA A 845 29.15 41.28 -6.82
CA ALA A 845 28.34 42.37 -7.37
C ALA A 845 27.24 41.78 -8.28
N VAL A 846 25.99 42.17 -8.05
CA VAL A 846 24.82 41.77 -8.86
C VAL A 846 24.05 43.02 -9.26
N THR A 847 23.83 43.21 -10.57
CA THR A 847 22.95 44.25 -11.11
C THR A 847 21.53 43.74 -11.18
N PHE A 848 20.61 44.42 -10.52
CA PHE A 848 19.20 44.01 -10.45
C PHE A 848 18.43 44.42 -11.73
N PRO A 849 17.47 43.61 -12.20
CA PRO A 849 16.63 43.96 -13.34
C PRO A 849 15.70 45.13 -13.00
N LYS A 850 15.22 45.87 -14.01
CA LYS A 850 14.17 46.89 -13.86
C LYS A 850 12.78 46.23 -13.82
N VAL A 851 12.54 45.41 -12.79
CA VAL A 851 11.27 44.70 -12.56
C VAL A 851 10.78 45.03 -11.15
N LYS A 852 9.56 45.54 -11.01
CA LYS A 852 8.96 45.87 -9.72
C LYS A 852 8.34 44.61 -9.10
N THR A 853 8.82 44.20 -7.93
CA THR A 853 8.27 43.05 -7.18
C THR A 853 8.48 43.22 -5.68
N ALA A 854 7.63 42.58 -4.87
CA ALA A 854 7.82 42.42 -3.43
C ALA A 854 8.26 40.99 -3.03
N GLN A 855 8.37 40.09 -4.01
CA GLN A 855 8.56 38.65 -3.83
C GLN A 855 9.95 38.19 -4.27
N ALA A 856 10.97 39.06 -4.27
CA ALA A 856 12.30 38.67 -4.76
C ALA A 856 13.05 37.80 -3.75
N ARG A 857 13.77 36.79 -4.25
CA ARG A 857 14.71 35.93 -3.51
C ARG A 857 16.04 35.81 -4.25
N ILE A 858 17.13 35.63 -3.51
CA ILE A 858 18.47 35.35 -4.02
C ILE A 858 18.88 33.96 -3.56
N MET A 859 19.21 33.09 -4.51
CA MET A 859 19.85 31.81 -4.28
C MET A 859 21.34 31.91 -4.65
N VAL A 860 22.21 31.37 -3.82
CA VAL A 860 23.62 31.14 -4.16
C VAL A 860 23.86 29.63 -4.19
N ARG A 861 24.23 29.09 -5.35
CA ARG A 861 24.39 27.65 -5.59
C ARG A 861 25.80 27.32 -6.05
N ALA A 862 26.35 26.19 -5.60
CA ALA A 862 27.65 25.71 -6.04
C ALA A 862 27.72 25.52 -7.57
N ALA A 863 28.87 25.82 -8.18
CA ALA A 863 29.02 25.69 -9.63
C ALA A 863 29.15 24.22 -10.09
N SER A 864 29.79 23.37 -9.28
CA SER A 864 30.20 21.98 -9.60
C SER A 864 29.89 20.97 -8.48
N ASN A 865 28.94 21.30 -7.61
CA ASN A 865 28.51 20.51 -6.45
C ASN A 865 26.98 20.74 -6.24
N TYR A 866 26.32 19.99 -5.35
CA TYR A 866 24.85 20.01 -5.20
C TYR A 866 24.34 21.06 -4.21
N PHE A 867 25.20 21.54 -3.31
CA PHE A 867 24.80 22.46 -2.25
C PHE A 867 24.42 23.86 -2.75
N PHE A 868 23.46 24.47 -2.06
CA PHE A 868 23.01 25.86 -2.26
C PHE A 868 22.46 26.43 -0.95
N ASP A 869 22.14 27.72 -0.96
CA ASP A 869 21.26 28.31 0.05
C ASP A 869 20.46 29.50 -0.54
N VAL A 870 19.37 29.89 0.14
CA VAL A 870 18.44 30.97 -0.24
C VAL A 870 18.21 31.90 0.96
N ASN A 871 18.11 33.19 0.72
CA ASN A 871 17.92 34.17 1.80
C ASN A 871 16.57 34.04 2.54
N ASP A 872 16.60 34.13 3.88
CA ASP A 872 15.49 33.81 4.81
C ASP A 872 14.13 34.48 4.45
N HIS A 873 14.13 35.72 3.96
CA HIS A 873 12.89 36.50 3.73
C HIS A 873 12.85 37.18 2.35
N THR A 874 11.66 37.40 1.79
CA THR A 874 11.51 38.17 0.54
C THR A 874 11.99 39.62 0.67
N PHE A 875 12.47 40.19 -0.43
CA PHE A 875 12.79 41.61 -0.52
C PHE A 875 12.15 42.27 -1.73
N ARG A 876 12.12 43.61 -1.73
CA ARG A 876 11.52 44.41 -2.81
C ARG A 876 12.55 44.81 -3.86
N ILE A 877 12.19 44.70 -5.14
CA ILE A 877 12.82 45.46 -6.21
C ILE A 877 11.85 46.59 -6.58
N ARG A 878 12.36 47.83 -6.60
CA ARG A 878 11.60 49.07 -6.84
C ARG A 878 11.98 49.69 -8.17
#